data_AF-A0A257LYX1-F1
#
_entry.id   AF-A0A257LYX1-F1
#
_cell.length_a   1.000
_cell.length_b   1.000
_cell.length_c   1.000
_cell.angle_alpha   90.00
_cell.angle_beta   90.00
_cell.angle_gamma   90.00
#
_symmetry.space_group_name_H-M   'P 1'
#
loop_
_entity.id
_entity.type
_entity.pdbx_description
1 polymer ?
#
loop_
_entity_poly.entity_id
_entity_poly.type
_entity_poly.pdbx_seq_one_letter_code
_entity_poly.pdbx_strand_id
1 'polypeptide(L)'
;MIHFRLMNPFPISRASLAALALAVVSQPTRAADYWWDSNGNTSGFGSTTGTWGTSVFWSTSSAGTATPTAATTTSSDVVNFGTSTLNYASATVGIAAGGVTVNSIVYGAGQTTGITLGTVGNSLTMAGTTPTITVNNANNVAQTILSPINGSDGLTKAGAGVLALSGANVYTGGTSVTSGALSFRNLASKSSSGPHAFAAGTTLGLGVGGSGFSIGDVDNAFSGSMTGNLSNVTMTATTSVGIDTTAGSLNYTTSIGSVSRGLTKLGVNTLTLGANNAYTGATTLAGGTLTVNTLANAGSNSSIGNFATAGATGLVLSGGTFNYTGPSTTTDRGFSTIGSVVSTINAGTAVNLGLGASVKNETSSGLTFTASTNADFNISTNSPAVTIQNLNVTGANVIVQRTGTAVVNVGNINGSASSGWLGNMNVTGVISGYTGELVLGSAVVNLTGLNTFDPSAVSLQQAGIYTINTIKNWGAGASSLGNPSTAARGNINFGNGGNIPTLRYIGTGGADGTTNRVLNLRGSGTLNLEQAGTGLLKFTANTTADTGNTGAKTLNFTGSTSGSGEFGGAIVEHNTTHRTSVSKSGTGKWTLSGANTYTGTTTLNAGTLALGANNVLPNNSAVSIGAATLDAATFTDTAGTLAVTAAATINLGTGASLIFADSSAVAWPGTLNIVGNLANSSIRFGSSASGLLPAQLAKISVNGSGLGDYSLDAQGQLVLQSGPPDTISPTPGTMTWAAVPAASGSDSITMTATTAIDASGVEYFFDETSGNSGGTDSGWQDSPTYTDTGLNSGTTYTYTVTARDKSPAQNTTSASAPSSATTSMPPAFTVWNVQLASQSGNQITTTDNFIGAATENTANSTWNRVASLPQTGMVLKRSSGDNTGVTLDFSGGSIGTQNVLTGDKIFNSRVGGGSTSTLTLKGLSMANSYDLVVYSD
;
A
#
# COMPACT_ATOMS: atom_id res chain seq x y z
N MET A 1 -68.87 -14.19 -14.74
CA MET A 1 -69.78 -13.98 -13.59
C MET A 1 -69.50 -12.56 -13.11
N ILE A 2 -70.39 -11.58 -13.15
CA ILE A 2 -71.82 -11.60 -12.79
C ILE A 2 -72.66 -10.86 -13.84
N HIS A 3 -73.86 -11.38 -14.05
CA HIS A 3 -74.85 -11.09 -15.09
C HIS A 3 -75.64 -9.79 -14.87
N PHE A 4 -75.93 -9.12 -16.01
CA PHE A 4 -77.20 -8.53 -16.46
C PHE A 4 -78.36 -8.35 -15.46
N ARG A 5 -79.06 -7.20 -15.59
CA ARG A 5 -80.45 -7.16 -16.06
C ARG A 5 -80.84 -5.77 -16.59
N LEU A 6 -81.21 -5.75 -17.87
CA LEU A 6 -81.96 -4.69 -18.55
C LEU A 6 -83.46 -4.93 -18.37
N MET A 7 -84.23 -3.86 -18.19
CA MET A 7 -85.65 -3.79 -18.55
C MET A 7 -85.87 -2.55 -19.43
N ASN A 8 -86.38 -2.79 -20.64
CA ASN A 8 -86.94 -1.86 -21.62
C ASN A 8 -88.47 -1.77 -21.37
N PRO A 9 -89.26 -0.75 -21.81
CA PRO A 9 -89.75 -0.72 -23.22
C PRO A 9 -90.26 0.63 -23.84
N PHE A 10 -89.92 0.84 -25.13
CA PHE A 10 -90.76 1.31 -26.29
C PHE A 10 -91.52 2.69 -26.27
N PRO A 11 -92.15 3.18 -27.38
CA PRO A 11 -91.56 3.67 -28.65
C PRO A 11 -92.26 4.96 -29.19
N ILE A 12 -91.59 5.91 -29.88
CA ILE A 12 -92.31 6.89 -30.74
C ILE A 12 -91.55 7.21 -32.05
N SER A 13 -92.36 7.46 -33.07
CA SER A 13 -92.22 7.50 -34.52
C SER A 13 -91.43 8.66 -35.16
N ARG A 14 -90.80 8.33 -36.30
CA ARG A 14 -90.69 8.99 -37.63
C ARG A 14 -90.74 10.52 -37.84
N ALA A 15 -90.76 11.38 -36.83
CA ALA A 15 -90.66 12.84 -36.99
C ALA A 15 -89.22 13.38 -36.79
N SER A 16 -88.25 12.55 -36.41
CA SER A 16 -86.92 13.02 -35.98
C SER A 16 -85.79 12.76 -37.00
N LEU A 17 -86.09 12.21 -38.18
CA LEU A 17 -85.05 11.77 -39.13
C LEU A 17 -84.47 12.90 -40.01
N ALA A 18 -85.03 14.11 -39.98
CA ALA A 18 -84.52 15.27 -40.74
C ALA A 18 -83.78 16.32 -39.87
N ALA A 19 -83.85 16.22 -38.54
CA ALA A 19 -83.14 17.12 -37.62
C ALA A 19 -81.85 16.52 -37.03
N LEU A 20 -81.53 15.25 -37.37
CA LEU A 20 -80.37 14.52 -36.89
C LEU A 20 -79.27 14.36 -37.98
N ALA A 21 -79.18 15.32 -38.89
CA ALA A 21 -78.10 15.39 -39.89
C ALA A 21 -77.25 16.69 -39.78
N LEU A 22 -77.52 17.53 -38.78
CA LEU A 22 -76.81 18.80 -38.59
C LEU A 22 -76.41 19.07 -37.13
N ALA A 23 -76.07 18.01 -36.40
CA ALA A 23 -75.33 18.10 -35.14
C ALA A 23 -74.00 17.38 -35.34
N VAL A 24 -73.09 18.03 -36.06
CA VAL A 24 -71.66 17.75 -35.90
C VAL A 24 -71.36 18.07 -34.45
N VAL A 25 -71.34 17.03 -33.60
CA VAL A 25 -70.74 17.12 -32.28
C VAL A 25 -69.26 17.38 -32.56
N SER A 26 -68.87 18.65 -32.60
CA SER A 26 -67.46 19.03 -32.53
C SER A 26 -66.95 18.46 -31.22
N GLN A 27 -66.20 17.36 -31.28
CA GLN A 27 -65.39 16.98 -30.14
C GLN A 27 -64.55 18.21 -29.77
N PRO A 28 -64.42 18.55 -28.47
CA PRO A 28 -63.52 19.63 -28.09
C PRO A 28 -62.17 19.32 -28.76
N THR A 29 -61.68 20.25 -29.58
CA THR A 29 -60.38 20.14 -30.24
C THR A 29 -59.35 19.87 -29.18
N ARG A 30 -58.86 18.63 -29.13
CA ARG A 30 -57.85 18.23 -28.17
C ARG A 30 -56.60 19.04 -28.49
N ALA A 31 -56.08 19.75 -27.49
CA ALA A 31 -54.78 20.41 -27.57
C ALA A 31 -53.75 19.44 -28.18
N ALA A 32 -53.12 19.86 -29.28
CA ALA A 32 -52.03 19.10 -29.88
C ALA A 32 -50.69 19.62 -29.37
N ASP A 33 -49.79 18.69 -29.06
CA ASP A 33 -48.39 19.00 -28.79
C ASP A 33 -47.58 18.83 -30.08
N TYR A 34 -46.89 19.90 -30.48
CA TYR A 34 -45.99 19.89 -31.63
C TYR A 34 -44.56 20.14 -31.16
N TRP A 35 -43.61 19.36 -31.68
CA TRP A 35 -42.17 19.53 -31.44
C TRP A 35 -41.49 19.98 -32.72
N TRP A 36 -40.69 21.04 -32.64
CA TRP A 36 -39.95 21.52 -33.79
C TRP A 36 -38.83 20.55 -34.15
N ASP A 37 -38.93 19.99 -35.34
CA ASP A 37 -38.10 18.93 -35.88
C ASP A 37 -37.79 19.17 -37.36
N SER A 38 -36.60 19.70 -37.60
CA SER A 38 -36.12 20.04 -38.94
C SER A 38 -35.22 18.99 -39.56
N ASN A 39 -34.95 17.86 -38.89
CA ASN A 39 -34.07 16.80 -39.40
C ASN A 39 -34.82 15.64 -40.06
N GLY A 40 -36.16 15.57 -39.94
CA GLY A 40 -36.96 14.51 -40.55
C GLY A 40 -37.59 13.61 -39.50
N ASN A 41 -37.58 12.29 -39.71
CA ASN A 41 -38.12 11.30 -38.78
C ASN A 41 -37.03 10.69 -37.88
N THR A 42 -35.85 11.31 -37.84
CA THR A 42 -34.70 10.82 -37.08
C THR A 42 -34.77 11.30 -35.65
N SER A 43 -34.65 10.38 -34.69
CA SER A 43 -34.68 10.71 -33.26
C SER A 43 -33.72 11.86 -32.92
N GLY A 44 -34.25 12.89 -32.27
CA GLY A 44 -33.57 14.16 -31.99
C GLY A 44 -34.17 15.32 -32.77
N PHE A 45 -33.77 16.55 -32.47
CA PHE A 45 -34.28 17.75 -33.14
C PHE A 45 -33.19 18.36 -34.05
N GLY A 46 -33.57 18.85 -35.23
CA GLY A 46 -32.63 19.43 -36.20
C GLY A 46 -32.03 20.80 -35.80
N SER A 47 -31.23 21.41 -36.68
CA SER A 47 -30.57 22.72 -36.48
C SER A 47 -30.89 23.77 -37.55
N THR A 48 -31.66 23.39 -38.58
CA THR A 48 -31.98 24.27 -39.71
C THR A 48 -33.03 25.32 -39.34
N THR A 49 -32.80 26.56 -39.78
CA THR A 49 -33.79 27.65 -39.67
C THR A 49 -35.03 27.33 -40.50
N GLY A 50 -36.21 27.65 -39.97
CA GLY A 50 -37.48 27.53 -40.68
C GLY A 50 -38.49 28.55 -40.21
N THR A 51 -39.70 28.49 -40.74
CA THR A 51 -40.78 29.45 -40.46
C THR A 51 -42.01 28.74 -39.92
N TRP A 52 -42.35 29.01 -38.66
CA TRP A 52 -43.60 28.52 -38.07
C TRP A 52 -44.80 29.08 -38.82
N GLY A 53 -45.69 28.18 -39.23
CA GLY A 53 -46.91 28.45 -39.98
C GLY A 53 -46.80 28.06 -41.46
N THR A 54 -45.58 27.82 -41.96
CA THR A 54 -45.36 27.43 -43.37
C THR A 54 -44.41 26.25 -43.52
N SER A 55 -43.37 26.15 -42.70
CA SER A 55 -42.44 25.02 -42.75
C SER A 55 -43.08 23.73 -42.19
N VAL A 56 -42.77 22.61 -42.85
CA VAL A 56 -43.21 21.26 -42.45
C VAL A 56 -42.37 20.66 -41.34
N PHE A 57 -41.85 21.47 -40.40
CA PHE A 57 -40.90 21.02 -39.38
C PHE A 57 -41.54 20.71 -38.04
N TRP A 58 -42.83 20.34 -37.99
CA TRP A 58 -43.48 19.99 -36.73
C TRP A 58 -43.73 18.49 -36.63
N SER A 59 -43.08 17.86 -35.66
CA SER A 59 -43.30 16.47 -35.26
C SER A 59 -44.38 16.40 -34.17
N THR A 60 -45.23 15.38 -34.19
CA THR A 60 -46.17 15.08 -33.09
C THR A 60 -45.57 14.09 -32.07
N SER A 61 -44.27 13.78 -32.21
CA SER A 61 -43.53 12.90 -31.32
C SER A 61 -42.51 13.72 -30.53
N SER A 62 -42.49 13.55 -29.21
CA SER A 62 -41.49 14.16 -28.33
C SER A 62 -40.07 13.66 -28.58
N ALA A 63 -39.90 12.57 -29.32
CA ALA A 63 -38.59 12.06 -29.72
C ALA A 63 -38.09 12.63 -31.06
N GLY A 64 -38.89 13.40 -31.80
CA GLY A 64 -38.55 13.81 -33.17
C GLY A 64 -38.59 12.65 -34.17
N THR A 65 -39.41 11.62 -33.90
CA THR A 65 -39.45 10.41 -34.73
C THR A 65 -40.64 10.33 -35.67
N ALA A 66 -41.66 11.16 -35.45
CA ALA A 66 -42.79 11.25 -36.38
C ALA A 66 -42.39 12.09 -37.59
N THR A 67 -42.93 11.75 -38.77
CA THR A 67 -42.68 12.50 -40.00
C THR A 67 -43.08 13.97 -39.79
N PRO A 68 -42.18 14.94 -40.02
CA PRO A 68 -42.49 16.35 -39.84
C PRO A 68 -43.66 16.79 -40.73
N THR A 69 -44.52 17.63 -40.16
CA THR A 69 -45.74 18.14 -40.78
C THR A 69 -45.79 19.67 -40.69
N ALA A 70 -46.55 20.32 -41.57
CA ALA A 70 -46.89 21.71 -41.37
C ALA A 70 -47.99 21.79 -40.32
N ALA A 71 -47.72 22.47 -39.20
CA ALA A 71 -48.72 22.72 -38.17
C ALA A 71 -49.19 24.19 -38.24
N THR A 72 -50.50 24.37 -38.43
CA THR A 72 -51.21 25.61 -38.10
C THR A 72 -51.75 25.46 -36.68
N THR A 73 -51.12 26.14 -35.74
CA THR A 73 -51.49 26.06 -34.32
C THR A 73 -52.67 26.97 -34.00
N THR A 74 -53.37 26.62 -32.93
CA THR A 74 -54.56 27.29 -32.42
C THR A 74 -54.37 27.69 -30.95
N SER A 75 -55.37 28.36 -30.37
CA SER A 75 -55.36 28.80 -28.96
C SER A 75 -55.48 27.68 -27.93
N SER A 76 -55.47 26.41 -28.34
CA SER A 76 -55.37 25.25 -27.45
C SER A 76 -54.02 24.53 -27.54
N ASP A 77 -53.20 24.80 -28.55
CA ASP A 77 -52.03 23.97 -28.86
C ASP A 77 -50.79 24.36 -28.09
N VAL A 78 -49.89 23.39 -27.91
CA VAL A 78 -48.59 23.58 -27.28
C VAL A 78 -47.50 23.33 -28.31
N VAL A 79 -46.54 24.25 -28.41
CA VAL A 79 -45.34 24.05 -29.21
C VAL A 79 -44.12 23.87 -28.32
N ASN A 80 -43.24 22.97 -28.73
CA ASN A 80 -42.11 22.51 -27.95
C ASN A 80 -40.83 22.66 -28.78
N PHE A 81 -39.83 23.29 -28.18
CA PHE A 81 -38.48 23.38 -28.70
C PHE A 81 -37.53 22.60 -27.78
N GLY A 82 -37.40 21.30 -28.03
CA GLY A 82 -36.64 20.38 -27.19
C GLY A 82 -37.49 19.63 -26.14
N THR A 83 -36.84 18.72 -25.41
CA THR A 83 -37.38 18.01 -24.24
C THR A 83 -36.44 18.15 -23.04
N SER A 84 -36.60 17.29 -22.02
CA SER A 84 -35.65 17.20 -20.91
C SER A 84 -34.30 16.58 -21.31
N THR A 85 -34.27 15.72 -22.34
CA THR A 85 -33.08 14.96 -22.74
C THR A 85 -32.61 15.20 -24.17
N LEU A 86 -33.50 15.71 -25.04
CA LEU A 86 -33.21 15.99 -26.44
C LEU A 86 -33.29 17.50 -26.68
N ASN A 87 -32.30 18.02 -27.42
CA ASN A 87 -32.12 19.46 -27.59
C ASN A 87 -32.35 19.87 -29.04
N TYR A 88 -32.93 21.05 -29.21
CA TYR A 88 -32.92 21.76 -30.48
C TYR A 88 -31.61 22.54 -30.59
N ALA A 89 -30.78 22.18 -31.57
CA ALA A 89 -29.52 22.86 -31.83
C ALA A 89 -29.82 24.29 -32.35
N SER A 90 -29.11 25.29 -31.80
CA SER A 90 -29.34 26.73 -32.00
C SER A 90 -29.88 27.09 -33.40
N ALA A 91 -31.06 27.71 -33.45
CA ALA A 91 -31.55 28.32 -34.68
C ALA A 91 -32.53 29.45 -34.40
N THR A 92 -32.69 30.31 -35.41
CA THR A 92 -33.81 31.23 -35.54
C THR A 92 -35.00 30.48 -36.14
N VAL A 93 -36.16 30.54 -35.48
CA VAL A 93 -37.44 30.07 -36.01
C VAL A 93 -38.25 31.31 -36.37
N GLY A 94 -38.38 31.59 -37.66
CA GLY A 94 -39.21 32.70 -38.13
C GLY A 94 -40.69 32.45 -37.86
N ILE A 95 -41.50 33.52 -37.89
CA ILE A 95 -42.96 33.43 -37.86
C ILE A 95 -43.49 33.83 -39.23
N ALA A 96 -44.45 33.09 -39.78
CA ALA A 96 -45.02 33.35 -41.10
C ALA A 96 -45.69 34.72 -41.21
N ALA A 97 -45.76 35.24 -42.44
CA ALA A 97 -46.56 36.42 -42.75
C ALA A 97 -48.04 36.14 -42.42
N GLY A 98 -48.69 37.06 -41.70
CA GLY A 98 -50.03 36.86 -41.13
C GLY A 98 -50.04 36.36 -39.67
N GLY A 99 -48.88 35.97 -39.14
CA GLY A 99 -48.72 35.57 -37.75
C GLY A 99 -49.16 34.14 -37.45
N VAL A 100 -48.99 33.73 -36.19
CA VAL A 100 -49.39 32.41 -35.67
C VAL A 100 -50.08 32.56 -34.32
N THR A 101 -50.97 31.64 -33.98
CA THR A 101 -51.68 31.61 -32.70
C THR A 101 -51.32 30.36 -31.92
N VAL A 102 -51.08 30.46 -30.61
CA VAL A 102 -50.74 29.32 -29.76
C VAL A 102 -51.26 29.54 -28.33
N ASN A 103 -51.48 28.45 -27.59
CA ASN A 103 -51.67 28.56 -26.15
C ASN A 103 -50.35 28.62 -25.40
N SER A 104 -49.47 27.66 -25.65
CA SER A 104 -48.27 27.48 -24.85
C SER A 104 -47.02 27.22 -25.68
N ILE A 105 -45.89 27.72 -25.20
CA ILE A 105 -44.56 27.51 -25.76
C ILE A 105 -43.67 26.90 -24.68
N VAL A 106 -43.00 25.79 -24.97
CA VAL A 106 -42.11 25.11 -24.05
C VAL A 106 -40.71 25.04 -24.65
N TYR A 107 -39.72 25.55 -23.94
CA TYR A 107 -38.31 25.35 -24.24
C TYR A 107 -37.74 24.27 -23.31
N GLY A 108 -37.11 23.26 -23.90
CA GLY A 108 -36.55 22.09 -23.20
C GLY A 108 -35.47 22.43 -22.16
N ALA A 109 -35.22 21.51 -21.23
CA ALA A 109 -34.27 21.71 -20.14
C ALA A 109 -32.80 21.57 -20.58
N GLY A 110 -32.52 20.77 -21.60
CA GLY A 110 -31.16 20.52 -22.06
C GLY A 110 -30.58 21.59 -23.00
N GLN A 111 -31.33 22.65 -23.32
CA GLN A 111 -30.88 23.68 -24.26
C GLN A 111 -29.55 24.33 -23.81
N THR A 112 -28.52 24.22 -24.63
CA THR A 112 -27.20 24.84 -24.38
C THR A 112 -27.01 26.18 -25.09
N THR A 113 -27.90 26.50 -26.03
CA THR A 113 -27.87 27.71 -26.85
C THR A 113 -29.24 28.39 -26.87
N GLY A 114 -29.26 29.70 -27.12
CA GLY A 114 -30.50 30.48 -27.20
C GLY A 114 -31.25 30.18 -28.50
N ILE A 115 -32.57 30.03 -28.41
CA ILE A 115 -33.47 30.02 -29.57
C ILE A 115 -34.00 31.43 -29.75
N THR A 116 -34.05 31.87 -31.01
CA THR A 116 -34.68 33.13 -31.38
C THR A 116 -35.94 32.84 -32.17
N LEU A 117 -37.10 33.19 -31.61
CA LEU A 117 -38.40 33.02 -32.22
C LEU A 117 -38.88 34.36 -32.80
N GLY A 118 -39.32 34.33 -34.05
CA GLY A 118 -39.99 35.44 -34.70
C GLY A 118 -39.21 36.10 -35.84
N THR A 119 -39.95 36.90 -36.57
CA THR A 119 -39.48 37.72 -37.70
C THR A 119 -40.04 39.12 -37.47
N VAL A 120 -39.19 40.14 -37.59
CA VAL A 120 -39.60 41.53 -37.39
C VAL A 120 -40.77 41.86 -38.33
N GLY A 121 -41.86 42.37 -37.77
CA GLY A 121 -43.09 42.71 -38.51
C GLY A 121 -44.18 41.61 -38.49
N ASN A 122 -43.86 40.37 -38.14
CA ASN A 122 -44.83 39.28 -38.01
C ASN A 122 -45.18 39.05 -36.54
N SER A 123 -46.44 38.72 -36.22
CA SER A 123 -46.92 38.64 -34.84
C SER A 123 -47.13 37.21 -34.32
N LEU A 124 -46.87 37.01 -33.04
CA LEU A 124 -47.25 35.83 -32.27
C LEU A 124 -48.49 36.17 -31.42
N THR A 125 -49.59 35.44 -31.57
CA THR A 125 -50.78 35.62 -30.72
C THR A 125 -50.80 34.54 -29.64
N MET A 126 -50.73 34.95 -28.38
CA MET A 126 -50.89 34.06 -27.22
C MET A 126 -52.36 34.14 -26.77
N ALA A 127 -53.09 33.02 -26.81
CA ALA A 127 -54.53 33.00 -26.54
C ALA A 127 -55.00 31.69 -25.91
N GLY A 128 -56.21 31.71 -25.35
CA GLY A 128 -56.86 30.55 -24.72
C GLY A 128 -56.73 30.57 -23.21
N THR A 129 -56.99 29.43 -22.57
CA THR A 129 -56.92 29.33 -21.10
C THR A 129 -55.46 29.37 -20.63
N THR A 130 -55.09 30.42 -19.90
CA THR A 130 -53.78 30.61 -19.25
C THR A 130 -52.59 30.43 -20.21
N PRO A 131 -52.42 31.32 -21.22
CA PRO A 131 -51.31 31.19 -22.16
C PRO A 131 -49.97 31.17 -21.43
N THR A 132 -49.13 30.17 -21.69
CA THR A 132 -47.93 29.94 -20.88
C THR A 132 -46.68 29.76 -21.73
N ILE A 133 -45.61 30.48 -21.38
CA ILE A 133 -44.27 30.28 -21.93
C ILE A 133 -43.39 29.69 -20.84
N THR A 134 -43.03 28.42 -21.01
CA THR A 134 -42.19 27.67 -20.07
C THR A 134 -40.77 27.60 -20.60
N VAL A 135 -39.80 28.13 -19.84
CA VAL A 135 -38.37 28.00 -20.16
C VAL A 135 -37.71 27.13 -19.11
N ASN A 136 -37.57 25.84 -19.39
CA ASN A 136 -37.00 24.87 -18.43
C ASN A 136 -35.46 24.90 -18.38
N ASN A 137 -34.82 25.65 -19.27
CA ASN A 137 -33.37 25.76 -19.34
C ASN A 137 -32.79 26.53 -18.15
N ALA A 138 -32.12 25.82 -17.23
CA ALA A 138 -31.45 26.42 -16.07
C ALA A 138 -30.05 27.00 -16.36
N ASN A 139 -29.55 26.91 -17.61
CA ASN A 139 -28.23 27.43 -18.00
C ASN A 139 -28.22 28.94 -18.26
N ASN A 140 -29.27 29.66 -17.88
CA ASN A 140 -29.41 31.11 -18.01
C ASN A 140 -29.22 31.68 -19.42
N VAL A 141 -29.26 30.83 -20.45
CA VAL A 141 -29.24 31.25 -21.85
C VAL A 141 -30.63 31.75 -22.26
N ALA A 142 -30.70 33.03 -22.62
CA ALA A 142 -31.96 33.69 -22.96
C ALA A 142 -32.61 33.07 -24.20
N GLN A 143 -33.88 32.67 -24.07
CA GLN A 143 -34.76 32.35 -25.20
C GLN A 143 -35.43 33.64 -25.64
N THR A 144 -35.27 34.01 -26.89
CA THR A 144 -35.66 35.34 -27.39
C THR A 144 -36.92 35.25 -28.23
N ILE A 145 -37.90 36.13 -27.97
CA ILE A 145 -39.02 36.38 -28.89
C ILE A 145 -38.82 37.77 -29.50
N LEU A 146 -38.53 37.79 -30.81
CA LEU A 146 -38.33 39.01 -31.61
C LEU A 146 -39.66 39.60 -32.11
N SER A 147 -40.64 38.76 -32.37
CA SER A 147 -41.94 39.18 -32.88
C SER A 147 -42.80 39.86 -31.80
N PRO A 148 -43.62 40.86 -32.16
CA PRO A 148 -44.72 41.34 -31.32
C PRO A 148 -45.60 40.19 -30.81
N ILE A 149 -45.89 40.21 -29.51
CA ILE A 149 -46.90 39.35 -28.88
C ILE A 149 -48.23 40.10 -28.80
N ASN A 150 -49.28 39.45 -29.32
CA ASN A 150 -50.65 39.91 -29.34
C ASN A 150 -51.55 39.00 -28.47
N GLY A 151 -52.77 39.47 -28.15
CA GLY A 151 -53.79 38.68 -27.45
C GLY A 151 -54.46 39.43 -26.30
N SER A 152 -55.63 38.95 -25.87
CA SER A 152 -56.38 39.51 -24.73
C SER A 152 -56.02 38.88 -23.39
N ASP A 153 -55.57 37.63 -23.39
CA ASP A 153 -55.56 36.76 -22.20
C ASP A 153 -54.29 36.91 -21.34
N GLY A 154 -53.29 37.62 -21.85
CA GLY A 154 -52.01 37.82 -21.17
C GLY A 154 -51.07 36.63 -21.31
N LEU A 155 -50.06 36.52 -20.43
CA LEU A 155 -49.10 35.42 -20.46
C LEU A 155 -48.56 35.05 -19.08
N THR A 156 -48.31 33.75 -18.88
CA THR A 156 -47.56 33.22 -17.73
C THR A 156 -46.16 32.83 -18.18
N LYS A 157 -45.12 33.34 -17.51
CA LYS A 157 -43.75 32.86 -17.65
C LYS A 157 -43.44 31.86 -16.54
N ALA A 158 -43.18 30.62 -16.93
CA ALA A 158 -42.81 29.51 -16.05
C ALA A 158 -41.40 28.97 -16.39
N GLY A 159 -40.91 28.05 -15.55
CA GLY A 159 -39.59 27.43 -15.67
C GLY A 159 -38.43 28.34 -15.26
N ALA A 160 -37.32 27.74 -14.83
CA ALA A 160 -36.20 28.45 -14.20
C ALA A 160 -35.40 29.37 -15.14
N GLY A 161 -35.54 29.23 -16.46
CA GLY A 161 -34.72 29.93 -17.44
C GLY A 161 -35.15 31.37 -17.75
N VAL A 162 -34.37 32.00 -18.62
CA VAL A 162 -34.54 33.40 -19.05
C VAL A 162 -35.38 33.46 -20.34
N LEU A 163 -36.51 34.17 -20.29
CA LEU A 163 -37.25 34.60 -21.49
C LEU A 163 -36.92 36.07 -21.76
N ALA A 164 -36.54 36.40 -23.00
CA ALA A 164 -36.27 37.76 -23.43
C ALA A 164 -37.26 38.19 -24.52
N LEU A 165 -37.96 39.29 -24.29
CA LEU A 165 -38.88 39.89 -25.25
C LEU A 165 -38.22 41.09 -25.90
N SER A 166 -38.31 41.18 -27.23
CA SER A 166 -37.72 42.29 -28.00
C SER A 166 -38.74 42.97 -28.92
N GLY A 167 -39.78 42.25 -29.36
CA GLY A 167 -40.85 42.80 -30.19
C GLY A 167 -41.71 43.82 -29.43
N ALA A 168 -42.35 44.72 -30.16
CA ALA A 168 -43.29 45.69 -29.59
C ALA A 168 -44.60 44.97 -29.21
N ASN A 169 -44.79 44.66 -27.94
CA ASN A 169 -45.88 43.83 -27.46
C ASN A 169 -47.14 44.65 -27.19
N VAL A 170 -48.29 44.17 -27.69
CA VAL A 170 -49.58 44.90 -27.63
C VAL A 170 -50.70 44.07 -26.99
N TYR A 171 -50.38 42.93 -26.39
CA TYR A 171 -51.35 42.15 -25.62
C TYR A 171 -51.89 42.94 -24.42
N THR A 172 -53.16 42.75 -24.08
CA THR A 172 -53.85 43.56 -23.05
C THR A 172 -53.99 42.87 -21.70
N GLY A 173 -53.91 41.54 -21.65
CA GLY A 173 -53.96 40.77 -20.41
C GLY A 173 -52.66 40.89 -19.60
N GLY A 174 -52.72 40.52 -18.32
CA GLY A 174 -51.57 40.61 -17.42
C GLY A 174 -50.44 39.64 -17.75
N THR A 175 -49.25 39.90 -17.22
CA THR A 175 -48.11 38.97 -17.23
C THR A 175 -47.84 38.45 -15.83
N SER A 176 -47.82 37.13 -15.65
CA SER A 176 -47.43 36.51 -14.38
C SER A 176 -46.10 35.79 -14.54
N VAL A 177 -45.11 36.11 -13.72
CA VAL A 177 -43.80 35.42 -13.70
C VAL A 177 -43.71 34.59 -12.43
N THR A 178 -43.77 33.26 -12.60
CA THR A 178 -43.81 32.30 -11.49
C THR A 178 -42.45 31.67 -11.21
N SER A 179 -41.54 31.66 -12.19
CA SER A 179 -40.17 31.17 -12.05
C SER A 179 -39.23 31.77 -13.11
N GLY A 180 -37.94 31.82 -12.78
CA GLY A 180 -36.88 32.29 -13.67
C GLY A 180 -36.91 33.80 -13.91
N ALA A 181 -36.42 34.22 -15.08
CA ALA A 181 -36.32 35.62 -15.46
C ALA A 181 -37.18 35.95 -16.69
N LEU A 182 -37.80 37.13 -16.66
CA LEU A 182 -38.40 37.77 -17.83
C LEU A 182 -37.66 39.08 -18.11
N SER A 183 -36.97 39.17 -19.23
CA SER A 183 -36.24 40.36 -19.68
C SER A 183 -37.02 41.11 -20.75
N PHE A 184 -37.33 42.38 -20.46
CA PHE A 184 -37.85 43.33 -21.43
C PHE A 184 -36.66 44.09 -22.05
N ARG A 185 -36.26 43.75 -23.29
CA ARG A 185 -35.05 44.33 -23.89
C ARG A 185 -35.19 45.81 -24.29
N ASN A 186 -36.41 46.32 -24.36
CA ASN A 186 -36.70 47.73 -24.62
C ASN A 186 -38.09 48.11 -24.05
N LEU A 187 -38.44 49.39 -24.05
CA LEU A 187 -39.72 49.88 -23.52
C LEU A 187 -40.93 49.21 -24.19
N ALA A 188 -40.91 49.06 -25.52
CA ALA A 188 -42.01 48.47 -26.27
C ALA A 188 -42.16 46.96 -26.04
N SER A 189 -41.11 46.27 -25.58
CA SER A 189 -41.17 44.85 -25.23
C SER A 189 -41.95 44.58 -23.95
N LYS A 190 -42.14 45.60 -23.10
CA LYS A 190 -43.11 45.53 -22.02
C LYS A 190 -44.44 46.07 -22.54
N SER A 191 -45.51 45.28 -22.50
CA SER A 191 -46.83 45.82 -22.86
C SER A 191 -47.16 47.05 -21.99
N SER A 192 -47.76 48.07 -22.60
CA SER A 192 -48.23 49.26 -21.89
C SER A 192 -49.53 49.02 -21.10
N SER A 193 -50.15 47.86 -21.29
CA SER A 193 -51.42 47.48 -20.67
C SER A 193 -51.31 46.14 -19.93
N GLY A 194 -52.22 45.92 -18.98
CA GLY A 194 -52.18 44.76 -18.08
C GLY A 194 -51.12 44.87 -16.98
N PRO A 195 -51.34 44.26 -15.79
CA PRO A 195 -50.34 44.22 -14.73
C PRO A 195 -49.26 43.16 -15.03
N HIS A 196 -47.99 43.45 -14.71
CA HIS A 196 -46.88 42.49 -14.77
C HIS A 196 -46.44 42.14 -13.35
N ALA A 197 -46.81 40.95 -12.87
CA ALA A 197 -46.53 40.49 -11.53
C ALA A 197 -45.34 39.51 -11.50
N PHE A 198 -44.37 39.79 -10.63
CA PHE A 198 -43.19 38.95 -10.41
C PHE A 198 -43.22 38.31 -9.02
N ALA A 199 -43.27 36.98 -8.99
CA ALA A 199 -43.27 36.21 -7.75
C ALA A 199 -41.92 36.28 -7.01
N ALA A 200 -41.89 35.81 -5.77
CA ALA A 200 -40.67 35.67 -4.98
C ALA A 200 -39.65 34.77 -5.71
N GLY A 201 -38.37 35.16 -5.70
CA GLY A 201 -37.28 34.42 -6.35
C GLY A 201 -37.21 34.55 -7.89
N THR A 202 -38.09 35.35 -8.51
CA THR A 202 -38.02 35.65 -9.96
C THR A 202 -37.18 36.89 -10.25
N THR A 203 -36.89 37.16 -11.53
CA THR A 203 -36.11 38.32 -11.97
C THR A 203 -36.87 39.17 -13.01
N LEU A 204 -36.99 40.47 -12.74
CA LEU A 204 -37.41 41.49 -13.72
C LEU A 204 -36.17 41.99 -14.48
N GLY A 205 -36.00 41.60 -15.73
CA GLY A 205 -34.91 42.10 -16.58
C GLY A 205 -35.27 43.38 -17.32
N LEU A 206 -34.39 44.38 -17.23
CA LEU A 206 -34.52 45.66 -17.93
C LEU A 206 -33.38 45.79 -18.94
N GLY A 207 -33.73 45.94 -20.22
CA GLY A 207 -32.79 46.18 -21.31
C GLY A 207 -32.21 47.59 -21.27
N VAL A 208 -30.89 47.67 -21.08
CA VAL A 208 -30.11 48.89 -20.91
C VAL A 208 -28.96 48.96 -21.93
N GLY A 209 -28.23 50.08 -21.95
CA GLY A 209 -27.06 50.28 -22.82
C GLY A 209 -27.38 50.71 -24.25
N GLY A 210 -28.67 50.81 -24.60
CA GLY A 210 -29.19 51.38 -25.84
C GLY A 210 -30.38 52.32 -25.59
N SER A 211 -31.25 52.55 -26.57
CA SER A 211 -32.43 53.43 -26.47
C SER A 211 -33.62 52.82 -25.67
N GLY A 212 -33.33 52.00 -24.67
CA GLY A 212 -34.30 51.24 -23.88
C GLY A 212 -34.59 51.85 -22.51
N PHE A 213 -34.55 51.03 -21.47
CA PHE A 213 -34.67 51.49 -20.08
C PHE A 213 -33.40 52.24 -19.66
N SER A 214 -33.57 53.21 -18.76
CA SER A 214 -32.51 54.05 -18.20
C SER A 214 -32.00 53.52 -16.86
N ILE A 215 -30.88 54.06 -16.36
CA ILE A 215 -30.41 53.81 -14.98
C ILE A 215 -31.49 54.20 -13.95
N GLY A 216 -32.23 55.28 -14.20
CA GLY A 216 -33.32 55.71 -13.31
C GLY A 216 -34.45 54.68 -13.21
N ASP A 217 -34.72 53.93 -14.28
CA ASP A 217 -35.69 52.82 -14.24
C ASP A 217 -35.14 51.64 -13.41
N VAL A 218 -33.83 51.38 -13.46
CA VAL A 218 -33.18 50.37 -12.62
C VAL A 218 -33.21 50.77 -11.14
N ASP A 219 -32.90 52.02 -10.80
CA ASP A 219 -33.00 52.56 -9.43
C ASP A 219 -34.45 52.48 -8.90
N ASN A 220 -35.44 52.79 -9.75
CA ASN A 220 -36.86 52.67 -9.46
C ASN A 220 -37.28 51.22 -9.17
N ALA A 221 -36.75 50.25 -9.91
CA ALA A 221 -36.98 48.83 -9.65
C ALA A 221 -36.35 48.35 -8.33
N PHE A 222 -35.12 48.77 -8.03
CA PHE A 222 -34.44 48.41 -6.77
C PHE A 222 -35.14 49.00 -5.55
N SER A 223 -35.53 50.27 -5.61
CA SER A 223 -36.29 50.93 -4.53
C SER A 223 -37.71 50.37 -4.37
N GLY A 224 -38.25 49.72 -5.40
CA GLY A 224 -39.63 49.22 -5.41
C GLY A 224 -40.67 50.34 -5.51
N SER A 225 -40.27 51.53 -5.96
CA SER A 225 -41.22 52.64 -6.18
C SER A 225 -42.15 52.36 -7.36
N MET A 226 -41.70 51.59 -8.35
CA MET A 226 -42.46 51.14 -9.52
C MET A 226 -43.24 52.26 -10.23
N THR A 227 -42.62 53.44 -10.42
CA THR A 227 -43.25 54.59 -11.10
C THR A 227 -42.89 54.67 -12.59
N GLY A 228 -43.47 55.61 -13.35
CA GLY A 228 -43.09 55.89 -14.74
C GLY A 228 -43.20 54.67 -15.65
N ASN A 229 -42.09 54.32 -16.31
CA ASN A 229 -42.01 53.17 -17.22
C ASN A 229 -42.30 51.82 -16.54
N LEU A 230 -42.32 51.75 -15.21
CA LEU A 230 -42.59 50.54 -14.42
C LEU A 230 -43.95 50.57 -13.69
N SER A 231 -44.79 51.56 -13.97
CA SER A 231 -46.09 51.80 -13.28
C SER A 231 -47.08 50.63 -13.27
N ASN A 232 -46.99 49.71 -14.23
CA ASN A 232 -47.82 48.51 -14.29
C ASN A 232 -47.07 47.24 -13.85
N VAL A 233 -45.91 47.36 -13.18
CA VAL A 233 -45.12 46.22 -12.70
C VAL A 233 -45.25 46.10 -11.19
N THR A 234 -45.39 44.87 -10.68
CA THR A 234 -45.43 44.56 -9.26
C THR A 234 -44.39 43.49 -8.95
N MET A 235 -43.60 43.72 -7.90
CA MET A 235 -42.52 42.83 -7.46
C MET A 235 -42.65 42.56 -5.96
N THR A 236 -42.27 41.36 -5.53
CA THR A 236 -42.15 41.05 -4.09
C THR A 236 -40.78 41.48 -3.54
N ALA A 237 -40.59 41.48 -2.22
CA ALA A 237 -39.34 41.94 -1.58
C ALA A 237 -38.09 41.13 -1.99
N THR A 238 -38.26 39.89 -2.45
CA THR A 238 -37.16 38.99 -2.85
C THR A 238 -37.04 38.81 -4.36
N THR A 239 -37.82 39.56 -5.16
CA THR A 239 -37.63 39.58 -6.62
C THR A 239 -36.33 40.32 -6.96
N SER A 240 -35.49 39.70 -7.79
CA SER A 240 -34.24 40.30 -8.25
C SER A 240 -34.47 41.29 -9.39
N VAL A 241 -33.61 42.31 -9.48
CA VAL A 241 -33.57 43.23 -10.61
C VAL A 241 -32.50 42.74 -11.58
N GLY A 242 -32.93 42.46 -12.80
CA GLY A 242 -32.08 42.05 -13.90
C GLY A 242 -31.64 43.25 -14.72
N ILE A 243 -30.33 43.37 -14.96
CA ILE A 243 -29.76 44.38 -15.84
C ILE A 243 -29.31 43.66 -17.11
N ASP A 244 -30.05 43.84 -18.21
CA ASP A 244 -29.79 43.19 -19.50
C ASP A 244 -29.00 44.13 -20.42
N THR A 245 -27.73 43.83 -20.57
CA THR A 245 -26.79 44.61 -21.39
C THR A 245 -26.78 44.19 -22.86
N THR A 246 -27.77 43.43 -23.34
CA THR A 246 -27.78 42.97 -24.75
C THR A 246 -27.70 44.14 -25.76
N ALA A 247 -28.31 45.30 -25.46
CA ALA A 247 -28.29 46.46 -26.34
C ALA A 247 -27.00 47.30 -26.26
N GLY A 248 -26.18 47.09 -25.23
CA GLY A 248 -24.88 47.77 -25.06
C GLY A 248 -24.32 47.59 -23.65
N SER A 249 -23.02 47.87 -23.48
CA SER A 249 -22.40 47.86 -22.15
C SER A 249 -22.94 48.99 -21.28
N LEU A 250 -23.02 48.77 -19.97
CA LEU A 250 -23.49 49.77 -19.00
C LEU A 250 -22.46 50.01 -17.89
N ASN A 251 -22.17 51.28 -17.62
CA ASN A 251 -21.44 51.70 -16.41
C ASN A 251 -22.44 52.20 -15.37
N TYR A 252 -22.62 51.45 -14.29
CA TYR A 252 -23.52 51.76 -13.19
C TYR A 252 -22.71 52.35 -12.03
N THR A 253 -22.74 53.68 -11.90
CA THR A 253 -21.93 54.43 -10.93
C THR A 253 -22.72 54.90 -9.71
N THR A 254 -24.05 54.76 -9.71
CA THR A 254 -24.89 55.07 -8.55
C THR A 254 -24.85 53.90 -7.56
N SER A 255 -24.93 54.19 -6.26
CA SER A 255 -25.04 53.15 -5.23
C SER A 255 -26.48 52.69 -5.08
N ILE A 256 -26.68 51.37 -5.11
CA ILE A 256 -27.96 50.75 -4.78
C ILE A 256 -28.08 50.70 -3.25
N GLY A 257 -29.19 51.21 -2.72
CA GLY A 257 -29.48 51.30 -1.28
C GLY A 257 -29.71 49.95 -0.60
N SER A 258 -29.98 50.00 0.71
CA SER A 258 -30.21 48.79 1.53
C SER A 258 -31.61 48.21 1.26
N VAL A 259 -31.67 47.21 0.38
CA VAL A 259 -32.91 46.50 0.00
C VAL A 259 -32.66 44.99 -0.05
N SER A 260 -33.70 44.17 0.15
CA SER A 260 -33.60 42.70 0.16
C SER A 260 -33.49 42.06 -1.23
N ARG A 261 -33.50 42.86 -2.30
CA ARG A 261 -33.49 42.40 -3.69
C ARG A 261 -32.08 41.93 -4.10
N GLY A 262 -32.02 40.94 -4.98
CA GLY A 262 -30.79 40.55 -5.67
C GLY A 262 -30.58 41.31 -6.97
N LEU A 263 -29.37 41.19 -7.53
CA LEU A 263 -29.01 41.70 -8.85
C LEU A 263 -28.78 40.52 -9.80
N THR A 264 -29.36 40.53 -10.99
CA THR A 264 -29.04 39.56 -12.05
C THR A 264 -28.42 40.26 -13.24
N LYS A 265 -27.16 39.98 -13.54
CA LYS A 265 -26.52 40.45 -14.76
C LYS A 265 -26.94 39.57 -15.94
N LEU A 266 -27.73 40.14 -16.84
CA LEU A 266 -28.21 39.54 -18.09
C LEU A 266 -27.50 40.14 -19.30
N GLY A 267 -27.68 39.53 -20.47
CA GLY A 267 -27.15 40.04 -21.73
C GLY A 267 -25.65 39.78 -21.93
N VAL A 268 -25.22 39.90 -23.19
CA VAL A 268 -23.89 39.45 -23.63
C VAL A 268 -22.76 40.46 -23.38
N ASN A 269 -23.08 41.75 -23.18
CA ASN A 269 -22.08 42.81 -23.02
C ASN A 269 -21.69 43.02 -21.54
N THR A 270 -20.87 44.04 -21.27
CA THR A 270 -20.34 44.32 -19.93
C THR A 270 -21.28 45.15 -19.08
N LEU A 271 -21.44 44.77 -17.81
CA LEU A 271 -21.94 45.65 -16.75
C LEU A 271 -20.78 45.98 -15.82
N THR A 272 -20.51 47.26 -15.60
CA THR A 272 -19.53 47.74 -14.63
C THR A 272 -20.26 48.30 -13.42
N LEU A 273 -20.05 47.73 -12.22
CA LEU A 273 -20.55 48.28 -10.95
C LEU A 273 -19.42 49.04 -10.25
N GLY A 274 -19.44 50.36 -10.36
CA GLY A 274 -18.36 51.23 -9.87
C GLY A 274 -18.49 51.70 -8.42
N ALA A 275 -19.67 51.57 -7.83
CA ALA A 275 -19.99 52.03 -6.47
C ALA A 275 -20.11 50.86 -5.48
N ASN A 276 -19.99 51.17 -4.18
CA ASN A 276 -20.30 50.22 -3.11
C ASN A 276 -21.82 50.17 -2.91
N ASN A 277 -22.41 48.98 -3.07
CA ASN A 277 -23.83 48.73 -2.97
C ASN A 277 -24.19 48.09 -1.63
N ALA A 278 -25.40 48.37 -1.15
CA ALA A 278 -25.92 47.93 0.15
C ALA A 278 -27.07 46.92 0.07
N TYR A 279 -27.51 46.52 -1.13
CA TYR A 279 -28.52 45.46 -1.28
C TYR A 279 -28.02 44.14 -0.69
N THR A 280 -28.91 43.36 -0.10
CA THR A 280 -28.56 42.16 0.66
C THR A 280 -28.87 40.86 -0.09
N GLY A 281 -29.63 40.91 -1.18
CA GLY A 281 -29.86 39.76 -2.05
C GLY A 281 -28.61 39.39 -2.85
N ALA A 282 -28.54 38.14 -3.31
CA ALA A 282 -27.39 37.64 -4.06
C ALA A 282 -27.23 38.34 -5.42
N THR A 283 -25.99 38.47 -5.88
CA THR A 283 -25.67 38.83 -7.26
C THR A 283 -25.58 37.56 -8.11
N THR A 284 -26.25 37.52 -9.25
CA THR A 284 -26.18 36.42 -10.22
C THR A 284 -25.60 36.91 -11.53
N LEU A 285 -24.49 36.32 -11.98
CA LEU A 285 -23.94 36.51 -13.31
C LEU A 285 -24.53 35.43 -14.24
N ALA A 286 -25.54 35.82 -15.02
CA ALA A 286 -26.23 34.95 -15.98
C ALA A 286 -25.60 34.97 -17.37
N GLY A 287 -24.82 36.00 -17.72
CA GLY A 287 -24.09 36.06 -18.98
C GLY A 287 -23.29 37.36 -19.17
N GLY A 288 -22.47 37.37 -20.22
CA GLY A 288 -21.56 38.47 -20.52
C GLY A 288 -20.50 38.69 -19.44
N THR A 289 -20.10 39.94 -19.23
CA THR A 289 -19.08 40.31 -18.23
C THR A 289 -19.67 41.17 -17.13
N LEU A 290 -19.39 40.84 -15.86
CA LEU A 290 -19.61 41.72 -14.71
C LEU A 290 -18.26 42.24 -14.22
N THR A 291 -18.02 43.54 -14.32
CA THR A 291 -16.79 44.20 -13.84
C THR A 291 -17.03 44.92 -12.53
N VAL A 292 -16.15 44.69 -11.55
CA VAL A 292 -16.25 45.23 -10.19
C VAL A 292 -14.88 45.65 -9.65
N ASN A 293 -14.85 46.62 -8.74
CA ASN A 293 -13.62 47.16 -8.17
C ASN A 293 -13.52 47.02 -6.63
N THR A 294 -14.59 46.63 -5.94
CA THR A 294 -14.55 46.36 -4.49
C THR A 294 -15.21 45.03 -4.15
N LEU A 295 -14.65 44.35 -3.16
CA LEU A 295 -15.10 43.02 -2.75
C LEU A 295 -14.77 42.77 -1.27
N ALA A 296 -15.44 43.50 -0.36
CA ALA A 296 -15.24 43.39 1.09
C ALA A 296 -15.67 42.00 1.67
N ASN A 297 -15.66 41.79 2.98
CA ASN A 297 -16.27 40.59 3.57
C ASN A 297 -17.81 40.69 3.61
N ALA A 298 -18.48 39.55 3.81
CA ALA A 298 -19.90 39.50 4.14
C ALA A 298 -20.20 40.42 5.35
N GLY A 299 -21.36 41.08 5.33
CA GLY A 299 -21.76 42.10 6.31
C GLY A 299 -21.24 43.51 6.00
N SER A 300 -20.39 43.69 4.99
CA SER A 300 -19.92 45.00 4.51
C SER A 300 -20.38 45.28 3.08
N ASN A 301 -20.55 46.57 2.72
CA ASN A 301 -20.90 46.98 1.35
C ASN A 301 -19.75 46.70 0.37
N SER A 302 -20.09 46.35 -0.86
CA SER A 302 -19.14 46.15 -1.98
C SER A 302 -19.82 46.40 -3.32
N SER A 303 -19.10 46.34 -4.44
CA SER A 303 -19.71 46.42 -5.78
C SER A 303 -20.83 45.40 -5.97
N ILE A 304 -20.78 44.22 -5.32
CA ILE A 304 -21.80 43.17 -5.43
C ILE A 304 -22.76 43.09 -4.22
N GLY A 305 -22.90 44.19 -3.48
CA GLY A 305 -23.84 44.30 -2.37
C GLY A 305 -23.24 43.98 -1.00
N ASN A 306 -24.13 43.96 0.00
CA ASN A 306 -23.87 43.68 1.40
C ASN A 306 -24.60 42.40 1.84
N PHE A 307 -24.06 41.26 1.43
CA PHE A 307 -24.59 39.97 1.81
C PHE A 307 -24.30 39.65 3.28
N ALA A 308 -25.31 39.21 4.05
CA ALA A 308 -25.27 39.25 5.52
C ALA A 308 -24.45 38.14 6.22
N THR A 309 -24.12 37.03 5.56
CA THR A 309 -23.54 35.85 6.24
C THR A 309 -22.32 35.32 5.50
N ALA A 310 -21.17 35.19 6.16
CA ALA A 310 -19.98 34.59 5.58
C ALA A 310 -20.27 33.16 5.07
N GLY A 311 -19.76 32.81 3.89
CA GLY A 311 -19.90 31.47 3.29
C GLY A 311 -21.28 31.09 2.71
N ALA A 312 -22.33 31.88 2.92
CA ALA A 312 -23.60 31.72 2.19
C ALA A 312 -23.56 32.42 0.82
N THR A 313 -24.40 31.98 -0.13
CA THR A 313 -24.30 32.33 -1.56
C THR A 313 -24.54 33.83 -1.82
N GLY A 314 -23.46 34.61 -1.94
CA GLY A 314 -23.50 36.05 -2.23
C GLY A 314 -23.28 36.39 -3.71
N LEU A 315 -22.52 35.56 -4.43
CA LEU A 315 -22.33 35.60 -5.88
C LEU A 315 -22.63 34.24 -6.49
N VAL A 316 -23.53 34.22 -7.48
CA VAL A 316 -23.87 33.06 -8.29
C VAL A 316 -23.28 33.25 -9.68
N LEU A 317 -22.41 32.35 -10.10
CA LEU A 317 -21.85 32.29 -11.43
C LEU A 317 -22.59 31.21 -12.22
N SER A 318 -23.31 31.63 -13.25
CA SER A 318 -24.12 30.73 -14.10
C SER A 318 -23.69 30.79 -15.57
N GLY A 319 -22.43 31.17 -15.81
CA GLY A 319 -21.85 31.49 -17.11
C GLY A 319 -21.22 32.89 -17.13
N GLY A 320 -20.45 33.21 -18.18
CA GLY A 320 -19.83 34.53 -18.38
C GLY A 320 -18.52 34.75 -17.60
N THR A 321 -18.12 36.03 -17.52
CA THR A 321 -16.85 36.47 -16.90
C THR A 321 -17.12 37.42 -15.73
N PHE A 322 -16.70 37.04 -14.53
CA PHE A 322 -16.58 37.94 -13.40
C PHE A 322 -15.18 38.58 -13.44
N ASN A 323 -15.11 39.90 -13.61
CA ASN A 323 -13.87 40.64 -13.81
C ASN A 323 -13.62 41.57 -12.61
N TYR A 324 -12.66 41.21 -11.76
CA TYR A 324 -12.27 42.01 -10.59
C TYR A 324 -11.05 42.88 -10.92
N THR A 325 -11.22 44.20 -10.81
CA THR A 325 -10.20 45.20 -11.15
C THR A 325 -9.78 46.05 -9.95
N GLY A 326 -10.15 45.62 -8.74
CA GLY A 326 -9.81 46.32 -7.50
C GLY A 326 -8.39 46.03 -7.00
N PRO A 327 -7.96 46.65 -5.88
CA PRO A 327 -6.69 46.30 -5.23
C PRO A 327 -6.71 44.86 -4.70
N SER A 328 -5.53 44.30 -4.40
CA SER A 328 -5.41 42.99 -3.77
C SER A 328 -6.23 42.90 -2.47
N THR A 329 -7.05 41.86 -2.33
CA THR A 329 -7.98 41.71 -1.21
C THR A 329 -8.33 40.25 -0.94
N THR A 330 -8.91 39.98 0.22
CA THR A 330 -9.50 38.68 0.57
C THR A 330 -10.96 38.87 0.92
N THR A 331 -11.86 37.98 0.48
CA THR A 331 -13.29 38.04 0.81
C THR A 331 -13.81 36.71 1.32
N ASP A 332 -14.66 36.70 2.33
CA ASP A 332 -15.39 35.51 2.81
C ASP A 332 -16.81 35.37 2.21
N ARG A 333 -17.16 36.13 1.17
CA ARG A 333 -18.47 36.00 0.49
C ARG A 333 -18.59 34.69 -0.29
N GLY A 334 -19.76 34.04 -0.25
CA GLY A 334 -20.07 32.82 -1.02
C GLY A 334 -20.02 33.02 -2.53
N PHE A 335 -19.20 32.23 -3.22
CA PHE A 335 -19.18 32.05 -4.67
C PHE A 335 -19.77 30.68 -4.98
N SER A 336 -20.93 30.61 -5.64
CA SER A 336 -21.50 29.35 -6.12
C SER A 336 -21.47 29.34 -7.63
N THR A 337 -21.04 28.22 -8.23
CA THR A 337 -21.27 27.97 -9.65
C THR A 337 -22.55 27.15 -9.80
N ILE A 338 -23.39 27.48 -10.79
CA ILE A 338 -24.58 26.69 -11.15
C ILE A 338 -24.64 26.50 -12.67
N GLY A 339 -25.34 25.45 -13.11
CA GLY A 339 -25.54 25.16 -14.53
C GLY A 339 -24.37 24.43 -15.21
N SER A 340 -24.54 24.15 -16.51
CA SER A 340 -23.63 23.33 -17.31
C SER A 340 -22.54 24.13 -18.05
N VAL A 341 -22.39 25.43 -17.78
CA VAL A 341 -21.48 26.32 -18.50
C VAL A 341 -20.27 26.69 -17.64
N VAL A 342 -19.08 26.68 -18.24
CA VAL A 342 -17.83 27.12 -17.60
C VAL A 342 -17.96 28.59 -17.21
N SER A 343 -17.75 28.89 -15.93
CA SER A 343 -17.67 30.27 -15.45
C SER A 343 -16.22 30.73 -15.38
N THR A 344 -15.96 31.99 -15.72
CA THR A 344 -14.61 32.57 -15.65
C THR A 344 -14.53 33.62 -14.55
N ILE A 345 -13.54 33.52 -13.67
CA ILE A 345 -13.13 34.60 -12.78
C ILE A 345 -11.80 35.15 -13.31
N ASN A 346 -11.81 36.43 -13.68
CA ASN A 346 -10.65 37.17 -14.13
C ASN A 346 -10.24 38.17 -13.04
N ALA A 347 -9.03 38.00 -12.50
CA ALA A 347 -8.39 39.01 -11.67
C ALA A 347 -7.47 39.85 -12.58
N GLY A 348 -7.66 41.17 -12.58
CA GLY A 348 -6.89 42.09 -13.42
C GLY A 348 -5.38 41.97 -13.24
N THR A 349 -4.62 42.64 -14.13
CA THR A 349 -3.14 42.68 -14.06
C THR A 349 -2.69 43.20 -12.69
N ALA A 350 -1.96 42.38 -11.92
CA ALA A 350 -1.44 42.67 -10.56
C ALA A 350 -2.46 42.68 -9.39
N VAL A 351 -3.60 42.00 -9.51
CA VAL A 351 -4.57 41.85 -8.41
C VAL A 351 -4.47 40.46 -7.78
N ASN A 352 -4.20 40.39 -6.46
CA ASN A 352 -4.34 39.14 -5.70
C ASN A 352 -5.74 39.08 -5.09
N LEU A 353 -6.58 38.17 -5.58
CA LEU A 353 -7.91 37.94 -5.06
C LEU A 353 -7.93 36.65 -4.23
N GLY A 354 -7.99 36.78 -2.92
CA GLY A 354 -8.21 35.68 -2.00
C GLY A 354 -9.70 35.37 -1.85
N LEU A 355 -10.12 34.16 -2.24
CA LEU A 355 -11.45 33.66 -1.93
C LEU A 355 -11.41 32.91 -0.59
N GLY A 356 -12.22 33.36 0.35
CA GLY A 356 -12.45 32.79 1.66
C GLY A 356 -13.20 31.45 1.60
N ALA A 357 -13.83 31.05 2.71
CA ALA A 357 -14.48 29.76 2.97
C ALA A 357 -15.71 29.43 2.11
N SER A 358 -15.75 29.90 0.89
CA SER A 358 -16.99 30.40 0.33
C SER A 358 -17.17 29.98 -1.12
N VAL A 359 -16.17 29.34 -1.75
CA VAL A 359 -16.31 28.76 -3.09
C VAL A 359 -16.96 27.39 -2.99
N LYS A 360 -18.12 27.23 -3.63
CA LYS A 360 -18.84 25.98 -3.83
C LYS A 360 -18.95 25.74 -5.33
N ASN A 361 -18.05 24.90 -5.87
CA ASN A 361 -18.16 24.43 -7.25
C ASN A 361 -18.47 22.94 -7.26
N GLU A 362 -19.76 22.65 -7.14
CA GLU A 362 -20.31 21.30 -7.20
C GLU A 362 -20.67 20.87 -8.63
N THR A 363 -20.44 21.74 -9.62
CA THR A 363 -20.84 21.47 -11.02
C THR A 363 -19.72 20.78 -11.80
N SER A 364 -20.09 19.89 -12.73
CA SER A 364 -19.14 19.20 -13.61
C SER A 364 -18.47 20.13 -14.64
N SER A 365 -19.08 21.28 -14.94
CA SER A 365 -18.66 22.27 -15.94
C SER A 365 -17.31 22.93 -15.62
N GLY A 366 -16.90 22.92 -14.35
CA GLY A 366 -15.65 23.52 -13.89
C GLY A 366 -15.66 25.04 -13.75
N LEU A 367 -14.64 25.53 -13.05
CA LEU A 367 -14.41 26.95 -12.77
C LEU A 367 -13.06 27.33 -13.37
N THR A 368 -13.07 28.33 -14.26
CA THR A 368 -11.84 28.84 -14.88
C THR A 368 -11.39 30.10 -14.18
N PHE A 369 -10.13 30.10 -13.77
CA PHE A 369 -9.43 31.29 -13.29
C PHE A 369 -8.40 31.72 -14.31
N THR A 370 -8.54 32.96 -14.77
CA THR A 370 -7.60 33.59 -15.69
C THR A 370 -6.83 34.68 -14.96
N ALA A 371 -5.51 34.64 -15.03
CA ALA A 371 -4.60 35.65 -14.51
C ALA A 371 -3.67 36.11 -15.64
N SER A 372 -3.63 37.41 -15.92
CA SER A 372 -2.97 37.94 -17.12
C SER A 372 -1.46 38.10 -17.01
N THR A 373 -0.90 38.32 -15.82
CA THR A 373 0.55 38.25 -15.46
C THR A 373 0.70 38.64 -13.98
N ASN A 374 1.46 37.87 -13.17
CA ASN A 374 1.72 38.14 -11.73
C ASN A 374 0.49 38.28 -10.81
N ALA A 375 -0.67 37.72 -11.17
CA ALA A 375 -1.86 37.70 -10.32
C ALA A 375 -2.04 36.30 -9.70
N ASP A 376 -2.00 36.23 -8.37
CA ASP A 376 -2.18 34.99 -7.62
C ASP A 376 -3.67 34.72 -7.37
N PHE A 377 -4.13 33.49 -7.61
CA PHE A 377 -5.45 33.02 -7.20
C PHE A 377 -5.38 32.29 -5.86
N ASN A 378 -5.64 33.02 -4.77
CA ASN A 378 -5.52 32.48 -3.42
C ASN A 378 -6.88 31.95 -2.88
N ILE A 379 -6.87 30.82 -2.16
CA ILE A 379 -8.03 30.28 -1.44
C ILE A 379 -7.76 30.35 0.08
N SER A 380 -7.96 31.51 0.69
CA SER A 380 -7.62 31.79 2.10
C SER A 380 -8.78 31.44 3.06
N THR A 381 -8.90 30.20 3.52
CA THR A 381 -10.06 29.78 4.35
C THR A 381 -9.69 29.03 5.64
N ASN A 382 -10.47 29.29 6.70
CA ASN A 382 -10.41 28.60 8.01
C ASN A 382 -11.45 27.46 8.14
N SER A 383 -12.22 27.17 7.09
CA SER A 383 -13.34 26.20 7.12
C SER A 383 -13.02 24.94 6.31
N PRO A 384 -13.48 23.75 6.73
CA PRO A 384 -13.18 22.46 6.07
C PRO A 384 -13.93 22.19 4.75
N ALA A 385 -14.87 23.06 4.33
CA ALA A 385 -15.85 22.75 3.27
C ALA A 385 -15.61 23.45 1.92
N VAL A 386 -14.38 23.45 1.39
CA VAL A 386 -14.12 23.92 0.01
C VAL A 386 -13.94 22.71 -0.91
N THR A 387 -14.89 22.55 -1.83
CA THR A 387 -14.87 21.54 -2.90
C THR A 387 -14.91 22.22 -4.25
N ILE A 388 -13.96 21.88 -5.13
CA ILE A 388 -13.92 22.32 -6.52
C ILE A 388 -13.79 21.09 -7.41
N GLN A 389 -14.83 20.74 -8.16
CA GLN A 389 -14.77 19.56 -9.03
C GLN A 389 -13.74 19.68 -10.16
N ASN A 390 -13.74 20.80 -10.88
CA ASN A 390 -12.80 21.07 -11.96
C ASN A 390 -12.28 22.50 -11.84
N LEU A 391 -10.96 22.65 -11.74
CA LEU A 391 -10.25 23.92 -11.63
C LEU A 391 -9.37 24.12 -12.86
N ASN A 392 -9.76 25.02 -13.75
CA ASN A 392 -8.92 25.43 -14.88
C ASN A 392 -8.17 26.69 -14.50
N VAL A 393 -6.88 26.70 -14.79
CA VAL A 393 -5.98 27.75 -14.33
C VAL A 393 -5.05 28.17 -15.48
N THR A 394 -5.13 29.43 -15.87
CA THR A 394 -4.28 29.99 -16.94
C THR A 394 -3.55 31.24 -16.46
N GLY A 395 -2.23 31.29 -16.62
CA GLY A 395 -1.37 32.43 -16.21
C GLY A 395 0.03 31.97 -15.74
N ALA A 396 0.99 32.89 -15.60
CA ALA A 396 2.40 32.55 -15.34
C ALA A 396 2.69 31.95 -13.95
N ASN A 397 2.03 32.45 -12.91
CA ASN A 397 2.16 31.98 -11.53
C ASN A 397 0.78 31.78 -10.96
N VAL A 398 0.42 30.55 -10.64
CA VAL A 398 -0.82 30.29 -9.93
C VAL A 398 -0.45 29.64 -8.64
N ILE A 399 -0.75 30.36 -7.57
CA ILE A 399 -0.52 29.92 -6.23
C ILE A 399 -1.87 29.59 -5.62
N VAL A 400 -2.23 28.31 -5.51
CA VAL A 400 -3.43 27.95 -4.74
C VAL A 400 -3.06 27.96 -3.25
N GLN A 401 -2.94 29.16 -2.66
CA GLN A 401 -2.57 29.35 -1.26
C GLN A 401 -3.70 29.07 -0.29
N ARG A 402 -3.37 28.35 0.78
CA ARG A 402 -4.13 28.35 2.04
C ARG A 402 -3.31 29.07 3.11
N THR A 403 -3.98 29.90 3.91
CA THR A 403 -3.42 30.54 5.11
C THR A 403 -3.91 29.88 6.41
N GLY A 404 -4.48 28.66 6.35
CA GLY A 404 -5.05 27.93 7.50
C GLY A 404 -4.91 26.40 7.42
N THR A 405 -5.36 25.66 8.46
CA THR A 405 -5.08 24.22 8.68
C THR A 405 -5.99 23.23 7.96
N ALA A 406 -7.16 23.64 7.48
CA ALA A 406 -8.07 22.75 6.73
C ALA A 406 -7.50 22.40 5.33
N VAL A 407 -8.11 21.42 4.63
CA VAL A 407 -7.64 20.92 3.33
C VAL A 407 -8.66 21.27 2.23
N VAL A 408 -8.24 21.80 1.08
CA VAL A 408 -9.15 22.04 -0.06
C VAL A 408 -9.28 20.72 -0.83
N ASN A 409 -10.50 20.29 -1.16
CA ASN A 409 -10.71 19.15 -2.03
C ASN A 409 -10.88 19.64 -3.47
N VAL A 410 -9.97 19.23 -4.36
CA VAL A 410 -10.04 19.53 -5.78
C VAL A 410 -10.13 18.21 -6.55
N GLY A 411 -11.05 18.13 -7.50
CA GLY A 411 -11.11 17.04 -8.46
C GLY A 411 -9.96 17.19 -9.46
N ASN A 412 -10.22 17.77 -10.63
CA ASN A 412 -9.20 17.98 -11.65
C ASN A 412 -8.59 19.39 -11.59
N ILE A 413 -7.30 19.51 -11.90
CA ILE A 413 -6.60 20.78 -12.09
C ILE A 413 -5.98 20.80 -13.49
N ASN A 414 -6.39 21.74 -14.32
CA ASN A 414 -5.80 21.93 -15.65
C ASN A 414 -5.04 23.26 -15.66
N GLY A 415 -3.72 23.20 -15.75
CA GLY A 415 -2.85 24.37 -15.75
C GLY A 415 -2.25 24.66 -17.12
N SER A 416 -1.95 25.93 -17.43
CA SER A 416 -0.97 26.31 -18.48
C SER A 416 0.19 27.13 -17.90
N ALA A 417 0.45 26.98 -16.59
CA ALA A 417 1.31 27.88 -15.84
C ALA A 417 2.80 27.53 -15.94
N SER A 418 3.64 28.57 -15.98
CA SER A 418 5.11 28.47 -15.99
C SER A 418 5.72 28.13 -14.62
N SER A 419 4.93 28.23 -13.55
CA SER A 419 5.21 27.67 -12.22
C SER A 419 3.89 27.46 -11.48
N GLY A 420 3.72 26.31 -10.85
CA GLY A 420 2.53 25.96 -10.06
C GLY A 420 2.90 25.87 -8.59
N TRP A 421 2.08 26.43 -7.70
CA TRP A 421 2.27 26.28 -6.27
C TRP A 421 0.99 25.75 -5.64
N LEU A 422 1.09 24.63 -4.92
CA LEU A 422 -0.02 23.97 -4.24
C LEU A 422 0.09 24.16 -2.73
N GLY A 423 -0.97 24.72 -2.15
CA GLY A 423 -1.20 24.82 -0.71
C GLY A 423 -1.74 23.54 -0.10
N ASN A 424 -2.25 23.64 1.13
CA ASN A 424 -2.87 22.53 1.84
C ASN A 424 -4.06 21.94 1.05
N MET A 425 -3.89 20.83 0.32
CA MET A 425 -4.88 20.37 -0.67
C MET A 425 -4.93 18.85 -0.82
N ASN A 426 -6.13 18.33 -1.05
CA ASN A 426 -6.40 16.99 -1.57
C ASN A 426 -6.76 17.11 -3.05
N VAL A 427 -5.95 16.52 -3.93
CA VAL A 427 -6.29 16.39 -5.35
C VAL A 427 -6.64 14.93 -5.62
N THR A 428 -7.93 14.68 -5.82
CA THR A 428 -8.46 13.32 -6.06
C THR A 428 -8.59 13.00 -7.54
N GLY A 429 -8.67 14.02 -8.40
CA GLY A 429 -8.64 13.88 -9.86
C GLY A 429 -7.24 14.09 -10.44
N VAL A 430 -7.19 14.47 -11.71
CA VAL A 430 -5.96 14.59 -12.50
C VAL A 430 -5.47 16.04 -12.54
N ILE A 431 -4.17 16.22 -12.28
CA ILE A 431 -3.44 17.46 -12.61
C ILE A 431 -2.86 17.31 -14.03
N SER A 432 -3.12 18.29 -14.90
CA SER A 432 -2.64 18.31 -16.29
C SER A 432 -2.09 19.68 -16.71
N GLY A 433 -1.32 19.70 -17.80
CA GLY A 433 -0.93 20.92 -18.54
C GLY A 433 0.18 21.81 -17.93
N TYR A 434 0.61 21.59 -16.68
CA TYR A 434 1.77 22.30 -16.11
C TYR A 434 3.08 21.89 -16.80
N THR A 435 3.89 22.87 -17.21
CA THR A 435 5.23 22.68 -17.80
C THR A 435 6.36 23.26 -16.96
N GLY A 436 6.01 24.10 -15.98
CA GLY A 436 6.93 24.72 -15.01
C GLY A 436 7.31 23.84 -13.82
N GLU A 437 7.98 24.44 -12.84
CA GLU A 437 8.20 23.79 -11.54
C GLU A 437 6.87 23.69 -10.79
N LEU A 438 6.57 22.52 -10.22
CA LEU A 438 5.45 22.35 -9.31
C LEU A 438 5.95 22.37 -7.87
N VAL A 439 5.70 23.46 -7.17
CA VAL A 439 6.06 23.65 -5.76
C VAL A 439 4.91 23.18 -4.87
N LEU A 440 5.18 22.19 -4.03
CA LEU A 440 4.31 21.77 -2.94
C LEU A 440 4.76 22.53 -1.70
N GLY A 441 4.01 23.58 -1.35
CA GLY A 441 4.46 24.62 -0.43
C GLY A 441 3.63 24.70 0.84
N SER A 442 3.15 23.59 1.40
CA SER A 442 2.27 23.66 2.57
C SER A 442 2.40 22.43 3.47
N ALA A 443 1.74 22.47 4.62
CA ALA A 443 1.84 21.43 5.64
C ALA A 443 1.24 20.08 5.22
N VAL A 444 0.26 20.04 4.32
CA VAL A 444 -0.42 18.81 3.88
C VAL A 444 -0.82 18.89 2.41
N VAL A 445 -0.19 18.11 1.52
CA VAL A 445 -0.63 17.97 0.12
C VAL A 445 -0.81 16.50 -0.22
N ASN A 446 -2.00 16.10 -0.65
CA ASN A 446 -2.31 14.72 -1.01
C ASN A 446 -2.62 14.64 -2.51
N LEU A 447 -1.79 13.91 -3.26
CA LEU A 447 -1.89 13.71 -4.70
C LEU A 447 -2.11 12.23 -4.99
N THR A 448 -3.35 11.81 -5.22
CA THR A 448 -3.67 10.39 -5.45
C THR A 448 -4.11 10.06 -6.87
N GLY A 449 -4.38 11.08 -7.69
CA GLY A 449 -4.67 10.91 -9.11
C GLY A 449 -3.45 10.55 -9.95
N LEU A 450 -3.72 9.94 -11.11
CA LEU A 450 -2.71 9.70 -12.15
C LEU A 450 -2.47 10.98 -12.94
N ASN A 451 -1.55 11.80 -12.45
CA ASN A 451 -1.33 13.13 -12.99
C ASN A 451 -0.51 13.10 -14.30
N THR A 452 -0.93 13.88 -15.29
CA THR A 452 -0.39 13.89 -16.66
C THR A 452 0.48 15.10 -16.96
N PHE A 453 0.63 16.04 -16.02
CA PHE A 453 1.54 17.18 -16.18
C PHE A 453 3.00 16.74 -16.34
N ASP A 454 3.77 17.50 -17.12
CA ASP A 454 5.19 17.27 -17.40
C ASP A 454 5.96 18.48 -16.87
N PRO A 455 6.31 18.53 -15.57
CA PRO A 455 6.88 19.71 -14.94
C PRO A 455 8.36 19.89 -15.32
N SER A 456 8.97 21.03 -15.01
CA SER A 456 10.45 21.14 -15.03
C SER A 456 11.10 20.47 -13.82
N ALA A 457 10.39 20.42 -12.69
CA ALA A 457 10.71 19.66 -11.48
C ALA A 457 9.49 19.65 -10.54
N VAL A 458 9.48 18.75 -9.55
CA VAL A 458 8.54 18.81 -8.42
C VAL A 458 9.32 19.15 -7.15
N SER A 459 8.85 20.13 -6.38
CA SER A 459 9.59 20.66 -5.24
C SER A 459 8.79 20.64 -3.95
N LEU A 460 9.29 19.90 -2.95
CA LEU A 460 8.73 19.79 -1.61
C LEU A 460 9.48 20.75 -0.70
N GLN A 461 9.04 22.01 -0.62
CA GLN A 461 9.83 23.09 -0.04
C GLN A 461 9.47 23.45 1.41
N GLN A 462 8.26 23.12 1.89
CA GLN A 462 7.83 23.45 3.26
C GLN A 462 7.84 22.23 4.19
N ALA A 463 7.88 22.50 5.50
CA ALA A 463 7.66 21.48 6.51
C ALA A 463 6.22 20.98 6.41
N GLY A 464 6.04 19.67 6.27
CA GLY A 464 4.73 19.10 5.97
C GLY A 464 4.80 17.68 5.47
N ILE A 465 3.62 17.14 5.15
CA ILE A 465 3.39 15.81 4.62
C ILE A 465 2.89 15.95 3.19
N TYR A 466 3.58 15.30 2.26
CA TYR A 466 3.22 15.19 0.86
C TYR A 466 2.87 13.73 0.57
N THR A 467 1.59 13.40 0.46
CA THR A 467 1.12 12.02 0.29
C THR A 467 0.93 11.69 -1.18
N ILE A 468 1.46 10.55 -1.59
CA ILE A 468 1.34 9.98 -2.95
C ILE A 468 0.99 8.50 -2.88
N ASN A 469 0.29 7.97 -3.88
CA ASN A 469 0.01 6.55 -4.03
C ASN A 469 0.77 5.89 -5.19
N THR A 470 1.33 6.69 -6.11
CA THR A 470 2.15 6.20 -7.23
C THR A 470 3.35 7.09 -7.46
N ILE A 471 4.49 6.50 -7.79
CA ILE A 471 5.71 7.19 -8.22
C ILE A 471 6.38 6.32 -9.28
N LYS A 472 6.24 6.71 -10.54
CA LYS A 472 6.78 5.95 -11.69
C LYS A 472 8.11 6.52 -12.14
N ASN A 473 8.85 5.73 -12.92
CA ASN A 473 9.96 6.22 -13.72
C ASN A 473 9.55 7.43 -14.58
N TRP A 474 10.48 8.32 -14.90
CA TRP A 474 10.26 9.27 -15.99
C TRP A 474 10.09 8.51 -17.30
N GLY A 475 9.19 8.98 -18.18
CA GLY A 475 8.82 8.27 -19.42
C GLY A 475 7.92 7.03 -19.26
N ALA A 476 7.52 6.63 -18.05
CA ALA A 476 6.67 5.45 -17.81
C ALA A 476 5.17 5.77 -17.65
N GLY A 477 4.74 6.95 -18.10
CA GLY A 477 3.34 7.41 -18.01
C GLY A 477 3.01 8.15 -16.71
N ALA A 478 1.72 8.44 -16.53
CA ALA A 478 1.19 9.25 -15.44
C ALA A 478 1.40 8.64 -14.05
N SER A 479 1.68 9.48 -13.05
CA SER A 479 1.82 9.10 -11.63
C SER A 479 1.36 10.25 -10.73
N SER A 480 1.36 10.07 -9.41
CA SER A 480 1.00 11.13 -8.46
C SER A 480 1.87 12.38 -8.60
N LEU A 481 3.12 12.23 -9.04
CA LEU A 481 4.06 13.33 -9.26
C LEU A 481 4.23 13.68 -10.75
N GLY A 482 3.23 13.38 -11.59
CA GLY A 482 3.24 13.74 -13.01
C GLY A 482 3.85 12.68 -13.94
N ASN A 483 3.93 13.02 -15.22
CA ASN A 483 4.48 12.23 -16.34
C ASN A 483 5.66 12.99 -17.00
N PRO A 484 6.81 13.11 -16.34
CA PRO A 484 7.95 13.84 -16.87
C PRO A 484 8.51 13.15 -18.10
N SER A 485 8.71 13.92 -19.17
CA SER A 485 9.16 13.43 -20.48
C SER A 485 10.67 13.13 -20.54
N THR A 486 11.45 13.67 -19.61
CA THR A 486 12.91 13.52 -19.57
C THR A 486 13.42 13.37 -18.14
N ALA A 487 14.66 12.88 -17.98
CA ALA A 487 15.30 12.75 -16.67
C ALA A 487 15.38 14.09 -15.92
N ALA A 488 15.79 15.18 -16.59
CA ALA A 488 15.92 16.51 -15.97
C ALA A 488 14.59 17.04 -15.42
N ARG A 489 13.50 16.77 -16.13
CA ARG A 489 12.12 17.13 -15.76
C ARG A 489 11.56 16.27 -14.63
N GLY A 490 12.13 15.07 -14.45
CA GLY A 490 11.76 14.14 -13.41
C GLY A 490 12.33 14.44 -12.03
N ASN A 491 13.16 15.48 -11.87
CA ASN A 491 13.79 15.79 -10.59
C ASN A 491 12.76 16.12 -9.49
N ILE A 492 12.99 15.53 -8.30
CA ILE A 492 12.23 15.80 -7.08
C ILE A 492 13.13 16.58 -6.13
N ASN A 493 12.91 17.87 -6.00
CA ASN A 493 13.63 18.72 -5.06
C ASN A 493 13.03 18.55 -3.66
N PHE A 494 13.85 18.09 -2.72
CA PHE A 494 13.39 17.66 -1.41
C PHE A 494 14.05 18.50 -0.32
N GLY A 495 13.27 19.45 0.23
CA GLY A 495 13.72 20.41 1.24
C GLY A 495 13.93 21.83 0.70
N ASN A 496 13.94 22.80 1.61
CA ASN A 496 14.37 24.18 1.39
C ASN A 496 14.68 24.84 2.74
N GLY A 497 15.81 25.53 2.89
CA GLY A 497 16.22 26.12 4.18
C GLY A 497 16.25 25.10 5.33
N GLY A 498 15.68 25.44 6.49
CA GLY A 498 15.54 24.55 7.65
C GLY A 498 14.28 23.68 7.68
N ASN A 499 13.54 23.60 6.56
CA ASN A 499 12.27 22.88 6.51
C ASN A 499 12.48 21.36 6.46
N ILE A 500 11.61 20.63 7.17
CA ILE A 500 11.66 19.16 7.32
C ILE A 500 10.48 18.46 6.61
N PRO A 501 10.47 18.38 5.26
CA PRO A 501 9.39 17.75 4.51
C PRO A 501 9.34 16.23 4.71
N THR A 502 8.13 15.67 4.57
CA THR A 502 7.88 14.23 4.54
C THR A 502 7.21 13.84 3.23
N LEU A 503 7.86 13.02 2.41
CA LEU A 503 7.22 12.36 1.27
C LEU A 503 6.65 11.02 1.75
N ARG A 504 5.32 10.94 1.86
CA ARG A 504 4.61 9.75 2.30
C ARG A 504 4.06 8.97 1.11
N TYR A 505 4.49 7.73 0.95
CA TYR A 505 3.92 6.80 -0.02
C TYR A 505 2.87 5.90 0.65
N ILE A 506 1.67 5.82 0.07
CA ILE A 506 0.56 4.98 0.55
C ILE A 506 0.16 3.90 -0.47
N GLY A 507 0.97 3.68 -1.51
CA GLY A 507 0.63 2.77 -2.60
C GLY A 507 0.76 1.28 -2.22
N THR A 508 0.16 0.44 -3.06
CA THR A 508 0.06 -1.02 -2.87
C THR A 508 1.17 -1.81 -3.57
N GLY A 509 2.04 -1.16 -4.36
CA GLY A 509 3.26 -1.75 -4.93
C GLY A 509 3.22 -2.00 -6.44
N GLY A 510 4.17 -2.79 -6.95
CA GLY A 510 4.36 -3.05 -8.39
C GLY A 510 5.24 -2.00 -9.08
N ALA A 511 5.12 -1.90 -10.42
CA ALA A 511 5.85 -0.90 -11.22
C ALA A 511 5.52 0.55 -10.79
N ASP A 512 4.39 0.76 -10.14
CA ASP A 512 3.87 2.07 -9.74
C ASP A 512 4.48 2.60 -8.44
N GLY A 513 5.35 1.83 -7.78
CA GLY A 513 6.14 2.25 -6.62
C GLY A 513 7.65 2.36 -6.89
N THR A 514 8.09 2.15 -8.14
CA THR A 514 9.52 2.23 -8.53
C THR A 514 9.79 3.43 -9.42
N THR A 515 10.83 4.19 -9.09
CA THR A 515 11.22 5.39 -9.83
C THR A 515 12.72 5.53 -10.04
N ASN A 516 13.09 5.97 -11.24
CA ASN A 516 14.43 6.40 -11.65
C ASN A 516 14.56 7.94 -11.64
N ARG A 517 13.61 8.63 -11.00
CA ARG A 517 13.67 10.08 -10.77
C ARG A 517 14.72 10.40 -9.73
N VAL A 518 15.48 11.46 -9.96
CA VAL A 518 16.51 11.95 -9.03
C VAL A 518 15.84 12.63 -7.85
N LEU A 519 16.19 12.19 -6.63
CA LEU A 519 15.84 12.90 -5.41
C LEU A 519 16.96 13.89 -5.07
N ASN A 520 16.69 15.18 -5.27
CA ASN A 520 17.65 16.25 -4.99
C ASN A 520 17.50 16.75 -3.55
N LEU A 521 18.47 16.44 -2.70
CA LEU A 521 18.52 16.78 -1.28
C LEU A 521 18.87 18.27 -1.11
N ARG A 522 17.85 19.07 -0.79
CA ARG A 522 17.96 20.52 -0.58
C ARG A 522 17.72 20.85 0.91
N GLY A 523 18.02 22.08 1.30
CA GLY A 523 17.85 22.54 2.68
C GLY A 523 18.88 21.96 3.66
N SER A 524 18.47 21.87 4.91
CA SER A 524 19.20 21.40 6.08
C SER A 524 18.24 20.66 7.03
N GLY A 525 18.77 19.84 7.92
CA GLY A 525 17.96 19.03 8.84
C GLY A 525 17.44 17.74 8.22
N THR A 526 16.33 17.22 8.75
CA THR A 526 15.82 15.87 8.42
C THR A 526 14.78 15.89 7.31
N LEU A 527 15.04 15.15 6.24
CA LEU A 527 14.16 14.93 5.10
C LEU A 527 13.56 13.51 5.20
N ASN A 528 12.24 13.37 5.36
CA ASN A 528 11.62 12.09 5.68
C ASN A 528 11.02 11.38 4.44
N LEU A 529 11.53 10.20 4.10
CA LEU A 529 10.86 9.26 3.20
C LEU A 529 10.06 8.28 4.04
N GLU A 530 8.73 8.37 3.95
CA GLU A 530 7.83 7.54 4.73
C GLU A 530 7.14 6.52 3.85
N GLN A 531 7.41 5.24 4.11
CA GLN A 531 6.66 4.15 3.51
C GLN A 531 5.47 3.77 4.43
N ALA A 532 4.28 4.29 4.12
CA ALA A 532 3.03 4.04 4.83
C ALA A 532 2.04 3.12 4.06
N GLY A 533 2.37 2.70 2.85
CA GLY A 533 1.60 1.77 2.02
C GLY A 533 1.99 0.31 2.22
N THR A 534 1.33 -0.60 1.51
CA THR A 534 1.63 -2.05 1.56
C THR A 534 2.63 -2.50 0.49
N GLY A 535 2.93 -1.63 -0.48
CA GLY A 535 3.80 -1.91 -1.62
C GLY A 535 5.30 -1.75 -1.39
N LEU A 536 6.07 -1.95 -2.47
CA LEU A 536 7.46 -1.49 -2.56
C LEU A 536 7.49 0.00 -2.92
N LEU A 537 8.27 0.80 -2.19
CA LEU A 537 8.71 2.13 -2.59
C LEU A 537 10.19 2.08 -2.94
N LYS A 538 10.56 2.25 -4.21
CA LYS A 538 11.94 2.10 -4.69
C LYS A 538 12.44 3.30 -5.48
N PHE A 539 13.58 3.86 -5.08
CA PHE A 539 14.33 4.86 -5.84
C PHE A 539 15.58 4.21 -6.45
N THR A 540 15.77 4.28 -7.76
CA THR A 540 16.91 3.65 -8.45
C THR A 540 17.97 4.64 -8.91
N ALA A 541 17.65 5.94 -8.94
CA ALA A 541 18.62 6.97 -9.29
C ALA A 541 19.41 7.43 -8.06
N ASN A 542 20.66 7.85 -8.29
CA ASN A 542 21.45 8.50 -7.26
C ASN A 542 20.77 9.78 -6.79
N THR A 543 20.91 10.11 -5.50
CA THR A 543 20.54 11.44 -5.03
C THR A 543 21.49 12.48 -5.61
N THR A 544 21.05 13.73 -5.64
CA THR A 544 21.94 14.88 -5.73
C THR A 544 21.87 15.67 -4.43
N ALA A 545 22.89 16.46 -4.13
CA ALA A 545 22.84 17.44 -3.05
C ALA A 545 23.15 18.83 -3.63
N ASP A 546 22.19 19.73 -3.55
CA ASP A 546 22.31 21.08 -4.09
C ASP A 546 23.41 21.88 -3.36
N THR A 547 24.45 22.28 -4.10
CA THR A 547 25.62 23.01 -3.59
C THR A 547 25.29 24.43 -3.13
N GLY A 548 24.11 24.96 -3.48
CA GLY A 548 23.65 26.29 -3.07
C GLY A 548 23.11 26.38 -1.63
N ASN A 549 23.10 25.27 -0.86
CA ASN A 549 22.45 25.21 0.46
C ASN A 549 23.44 24.88 1.59
N THR A 550 23.43 25.63 2.69
CA THR A 550 24.54 25.67 3.66
C THR A 550 24.30 24.89 4.96
N GLY A 551 23.78 23.66 4.92
CA GLY A 551 23.52 22.90 6.14
C GLY A 551 23.63 21.38 5.98
N ALA A 552 23.97 20.71 7.09
CA ALA A 552 23.98 19.25 7.16
C ALA A 552 22.56 18.70 6.95
N LYS A 553 22.46 17.53 6.32
CA LYS A 553 21.19 16.92 5.89
C LYS A 553 21.11 15.49 6.41
N THR A 554 19.93 15.08 6.88
CA THR A 554 19.65 13.69 7.23
C THR A 554 18.54 13.16 6.35
N LEU A 555 18.81 12.16 5.53
CA LEU A 555 17.75 11.42 4.84
C LEU A 555 17.20 10.36 5.80
N ASN A 556 15.98 10.56 6.28
CA ASN A 556 15.34 9.66 7.23
C ASN A 556 14.36 8.73 6.52
N PHE A 557 14.59 7.43 6.66
CA PHE A 557 13.69 6.38 6.24
C PHE A 557 12.74 6.02 7.38
N THR A 558 11.43 6.11 7.17
CA THR A 558 10.41 5.82 8.20
C THR A 558 9.21 5.07 7.63
N GLY A 559 8.20 4.81 8.47
CA GLY A 559 7.00 4.04 8.15
C GLY A 559 6.81 2.82 9.06
N SER A 560 5.59 2.28 9.07
CA SER A 560 5.18 1.24 10.05
C SER A 560 4.29 0.13 9.46
N THR A 561 4.23 -0.03 8.14
CA THR A 561 3.34 -0.98 7.46
C THR A 561 4.06 -2.24 6.98
N SER A 562 3.30 -3.20 6.45
CA SER A 562 3.79 -4.44 5.84
C SER A 562 4.58 -4.22 4.52
N GLY A 563 4.56 -3.01 3.97
CA GLY A 563 5.34 -2.64 2.80
C GLY A 563 6.84 -2.50 3.09
N SER A 564 7.65 -2.40 2.04
CA SER A 564 9.10 -2.21 2.14
C SER A 564 9.55 -0.98 1.35
N GLY A 565 10.55 -0.29 1.87
CA GLY A 565 11.25 0.75 1.13
C GLY A 565 12.61 0.25 0.63
N GLU A 566 13.05 0.73 -0.53
CA GLU A 566 14.39 0.47 -1.07
C GLU A 566 14.97 1.75 -1.68
N PHE A 567 16.20 2.07 -1.30
CA PHE A 567 17.00 3.09 -1.97
C PHE A 567 18.15 2.39 -2.72
N GLY A 568 17.96 2.18 -4.03
CA GLY A 568 18.89 1.47 -4.89
C GLY A 568 19.94 2.34 -5.56
N GLY A 569 19.72 3.66 -5.66
CA GLY A 569 20.76 4.61 -6.08
C GLY A 569 21.72 4.95 -4.94
N ALA A 570 22.86 5.57 -5.26
CA ALA A 570 23.78 6.10 -4.26
C ALA A 570 23.18 7.33 -3.57
N ILE A 571 23.21 7.35 -2.24
CA ILE A 571 22.99 8.55 -1.43
C ILE A 571 24.32 9.30 -1.35
N VAL A 572 24.38 10.45 -2.01
CA VAL A 572 25.61 11.22 -2.17
C VAL A 572 25.93 12.08 -0.97
N GLU A 573 27.22 12.37 -0.80
CA GLU A 573 27.68 13.39 0.14
C GLU A 573 27.44 14.79 -0.41
N HIS A 574 27.05 15.71 0.45
CA HIS A 574 26.98 17.12 0.11
C HIS A 574 28.37 17.79 0.16
N ASN A 575 29.00 17.89 1.34
CA ASN A 575 30.41 18.28 1.51
C ASN A 575 30.90 17.99 2.94
N THR A 576 32.20 18.11 3.17
CA THR A 576 32.89 17.79 4.44
C THR A 576 32.40 18.60 5.66
N THR A 577 31.85 19.80 5.45
CA THR A 577 31.33 20.66 6.54
C THR A 577 29.85 20.41 6.81
N HIS A 578 29.10 20.08 5.76
CA HIS A 578 27.65 19.94 5.75
C HIS A 578 27.28 18.53 5.30
N ARG A 579 27.69 17.55 6.10
CA ARG A 579 27.62 16.13 5.76
C ARG A 579 26.19 15.68 5.50
N THR A 580 26.04 14.74 4.58
CA THR A 580 24.81 13.98 4.44
C THR A 580 24.85 12.80 5.40
N SER A 581 23.78 12.58 6.16
CA SER A 581 23.61 11.48 7.10
C SER A 581 22.39 10.66 6.70
N VAL A 582 22.33 9.41 7.15
CA VAL A 582 21.18 8.54 6.95
C VAL A 582 20.60 8.18 8.32
N SER A 583 19.28 8.22 8.45
CA SER A 583 18.63 7.65 9.62
C SER A 583 17.51 6.68 9.24
N LYS A 584 17.30 5.68 10.09
CA LYS A 584 16.19 4.75 10.00
C LYS A 584 15.35 4.86 11.26
N SER A 585 14.06 5.17 11.10
CA SER A 585 13.07 5.27 12.16
C SER A 585 11.80 4.51 11.76
N GLY A 586 10.80 4.46 12.64
CA GLY A 586 9.59 3.64 12.43
C GLY A 586 9.88 2.14 12.47
N THR A 587 8.82 1.34 12.53
CA THR A 587 8.92 -0.13 12.71
C THR A 587 9.21 -0.88 11.41
N GLY A 588 9.00 -0.27 10.23
CA GLY A 588 9.13 -0.92 8.92
C GLY A 588 10.57 -1.27 8.51
N LYS A 589 10.70 -1.98 7.37
CA LYS A 589 11.97 -2.36 6.74
C LYS A 589 12.32 -1.41 5.58
N TRP A 590 13.56 -0.93 5.58
CA TRP A 590 14.15 -0.22 4.44
C TRP A 590 15.44 -0.92 4.00
N THR A 591 15.68 -1.00 2.70
CA THR A 591 16.88 -1.62 2.12
C THR A 591 17.72 -0.56 1.41
N LEU A 592 19.03 -0.55 1.64
CA LEU A 592 19.99 0.23 0.85
C LEU A 592 20.71 -0.71 -0.10
N SER A 593 20.62 -0.46 -1.40
CA SER A 593 21.24 -1.33 -2.43
C SER A 593 22.29 -0.60 -3.28
N GLY A 594 22.35 0.73 -3.19
CA GLY A 594 23.37 1.53 -3.87
C GLY A 594 24.65 1.67 -3.03
N ALA A 595 25.80 1.79 -3.71
CA ALA A 595 27.07 2.13 -3.06
C ALA A 595 27.06 3.60 -2.65
N ASN A 596 26.86 3.88 -1.36
CA ASN A 596 26.65 5.24 -0.87
C ASN A 596 27.97 5.98 -0.61
N THR A 597 27.95 7.30 -0.70
CA THR A 597 29.16 8.13 -0.48
C THR A 597 28.99 9.19 0.61
N TYR A 598 27.81 9.30 1.21
CA TYR A 598 27.58 10.20 2.35
C TYR A 598 28.58 9.93 3.46
N THR A 599 29.02 10.95 4.18
CA THR A 599 30.02 10.74 5.23
C THR A 599 29.39 10.75 6.62
N GLY A 600 28.28 11.46 6.81
CA GLY A 600 27.54 11.55 8.07
C GLY A 600 27.13 10.19 8.64
N THR A 601 26.80 10.17 9.93
CA THR A 601 26.47 8.93 10.66
C THR A 601 25.25 8.22 10.06
N THR A 602 25.29 6.90 10.01
CA THR A 602 24.13 6.03 9.74
C THR A 602 23.47 5.66 11.08
N THR A 603 22.29 6.23 11.37
CA THR A 603 21.62 6.09 12.68
C THR A 603 20.34 5.27 12.58
N LEU A 604 20.27 4.13 13.25
CA LEU A 604 19.11 3.23 13.28
C LEU A 604 18.38 3.37 14.61
N ASN A 605 17.31 4.15 14.63
CA ASN A 605 16.50 4.39 15.83
C ASN A 605 15.46 3.29 16.09
N ALA A 606 14.86 2.74 15.02
CA ALA A 606 13.84 1.68 15.10
C ALA A 606 13.71 0.87 13.79
N GLY A 607 13.11 -0.32 13.88
CA GLY A 607 12.81 -1.18 12.73
C GLY A 607 14.06 -1.81 12.11
N THR A 608 14.04 -2.13 10.81
CA THR A 608 15.15 -2.81 10.12
C THR A 608 15.73 -1.95 8.99
N LEU A 609 17.05 -1.73 9.00
CA LEU A 609 17.79 -1.29 7.82
C LEU A 609 18.54 -2.49 7.25
N ALA A 610 18.22 -2.89 6.02
CA ALA A 610 18.87 -4.01 5.35
C ALA A 610 19.87 -3.55 4.30
N LEU A 611 20.92 -4.34 4.11
CA LEU A 611 21.85 -4.21 2.99
C LEU A 611 21.31 -5.02 1.82
N GLY A 612 21.30 -4.43 0.63
CA GLY A 612 20.86 -5.05 -0.63
C GLY A 612 22.00 -5.37 -1.59
N ALA A 613 23.24 -4.99 -1.25
CA ALA A 613 24.46 -5.22 -2.01
C ALA A 613 25.69 -5.17 -1.08
N ASN A 614 26.87 -5.53 -1.60
CA ASN A 614 28.15 -5.33 -0.91
C ASN A 614 28.58 -3.86 -0.97
N ASN A 615 29.32 -3.39 0.05
CA ASN A 615 29.85 -2.02 0.13
C ASN A 615 28.77 -0.94 -0.01
N VAL A 616 27.65 -1.13 0.71
CA VAL A 616 26.52 -0.21 0.70
C VAL A 616 26.75 0.92 1.69
N LEU A 617 27.26 0.60 2.88
CA LEU A 617 27.60 1.60 3.88
C LEU A 617 28.94 2.27 3.51
N PRO A 618 29.06 3.60 3.66
CA PRO A 618 30.33 4.28 3.42
C PRO A 618 31.38 3.88 4.47
N ASN A 619 32.59 3.51 4.03
CA ASN A 619 33.69 3.03 4.89
C ASN A 619 34.04 3.92 6.07
N ASN A 620 33.79 5.23 6.00
CA ASN A 620 34.10 6.20 7.05
C ASN A 620 32.85 6.74 7.78
N SER A 621 31.66 6.25 7.44
CA SER A 621 30.42 6.60 8.13
C SER A 621 30.30 5.77 9.41
N ALA A 622 30.24 6.43 10.56
CA ALA A 622 29.92 5.76 11.82
C ALA A 622 28.50 5.17 11.76
N VAL A 623 28.28 4.04 12.41
CA VAL A 623 26.98 3.39 12.53
C VAL A 623 26.53 3.46 13.98
N SER A 624 25.32 3.97 14.23
CA SER A 624 24.71 4.03 15.56
C SER A 624 23.41 3.25 15.56
N ILE A 625 23.27 2.24 16.42
CA ILE A 625 22.09 1.38 16.48
C ILE A 625 21.42 1.54 17.85
N GLY A 626 20.15 1.91 17.84
CA GLY A 626 19.25 1.94 19.00
C GLY A 626 18.43 0.65 19.09
N ALA A 627 17.12 0.77 19.33
CA ALA A 627 16.19 -0.36 19.38
C ALA A 627 15.81 -0.82 17.96
N ALA A 628 16.80 -1.23 17.18
CA ALA A 628 16.70 -1.48 15.75
C ALA A 628 17.57 -2.66 15.29
N THR A 629 17.36 -3.09 14.05
CA THR A 629 18.11 -4.16 13.39
C THR A 629 18.88 -3.62 12.18
N LEU A 630 20.19 -3.90 12.12
CA LEU A 630 20.97 -3.84 10.89
C LEU A 630 21.02 -5.25 10.28
N ASP A 631 20.43 -5.43 9.10
CA ASP A 631 20.29 -6.73 8.44
C ASP A 631 21.25 -6.83 7.25
N ALA A 632 22.39 -7.48 7.45
CA ALA A 632 23.39 -7.66 6.40
C ALA A 632 23.05 -8.83 5.46
N ALA A 633 22.11 -9.70 5.82
CA ALA A 633 21.73 -10.90 5.07
C ALA A 633 22.94 -11.78 4.65
N THR A 634 23.48 -11.60 3.45
CA THR A 634 24.66 -12.31 2.93
C THR A 634 25.75 -11.36 2.43
N PHE A 635 25.58 -10.06 2.67
CA PHE A 635 26.43 -9.02 2.09
C PHE A 635 27.61 -8.67 2.99
N THR A 636 28.67 -8.20 2.36
CA THR A 636 29.91 -7.76 3.01
C THR A 636 30.01 -6.25 3.00
N ASP A 637 30.35 -5.65 4.14
CA ASP A 637 30.46 -4.20 4.27
C ASP A 637 31.57 -3.77 5.23
N THR A 638 32.10 -2.58 4.99
CA THR A 638 33.05 -1.90 5.88
C THR A 638 32.46 -0.55 6.25
N ALA A 639 32.44 -0.23 7.54
CA ALA A 639 31.92 1.03 8.04
C ALA A 639 32.87 1.65 9.08
N GLY A 640 32.54 2.86 9.52
CA GLY A 640 33.21 3.52 10.62
C GLY A 640 32.99 2.83 11.97
N THR A 641 33.03 3.59 13.05
CA THR A 641 32.83 3.02 14.40
C THR A 641 31.38 2.60 14.62
N LEU A 642 31.16 1.61 15.51
CA LEU A 642 29.84 1.17 15.93
C LEU A 642 29.49 1.75 17.31
N ALA A 643 28.36 2.44 17.41
CA ALA A 643 27.72 2.84 18.65
C ALA A 643 26.47 1.99 18.91
N VAL A 644 26.31 1.49 20.15
CA VAL A 644 25.14 0.70 20.57
C VAL A 644 24.40 1.47 21.66
N THR A 645 23.32 2.15 21.26
CA THR A 645 22.62 3.13 22.10
C THR A 645 21.44 2.57 22.89
N ALA A 646 20.89 1.42 22.48
CA ALA A 646 19.86 0.65 23.18
C ALA A 646 19.99 -0.85 22.82
N ALA A 647 18.96 -1.67 23.05
CA ALA A 647 18.97 -3.08 22.66
C ALA A 647 18.96 -3.23 21.13
N ALA A 648 20.15 -3.40 20.54
CA ALA A 648 20.38 -3.47 19.11
C ALA A 648 20.48 -4.91 18.62
N THR A 649 20.15 -5.13 17.34
CA THR A 649 20.38 -6.40 16.65
C THR A 649 21.21 -6.19 15.38
N ILE A 650 22.18 -7.05 15.15
CA ILE A 650 22.84 -7.22 13.84
C ILE A 650 22.51 -8.62 13.33
N ASN A 651 21.89 -8.70 12.15
CA ASN A 651 21.63 -9.98 11.48
C ASN A 651 22.66 -10.22 10.38
N LEU A 652 23.48 -11.27 10.55
CA LEU A 652 24.53 -11.68 9.62
C LEU A 652 24.10 -12.81 8.67
N GLY A 653 22.86 -13.30 8.77
CA GLY A 653 22.32 -14.39 7.96
C GLY A 653 23.30 -15.57 7.82
N THR A 654 23.61 -15.95 6.57
CA THR A 654 24.53 -17.04 6.22
C THR A 654 25.56 -16.54 5.21
N GLY A 655 26.67 -15.98 5.67
CA GLY A 655 27.77 -15.52 4.80
C GLY A 655 28.12 -14.03 4.87
N ALA A 656 27.43 -13.22 5.68
CA ALA A 656 27.74 -11.80 5.78
C ALA A 656 29.09 -11.57 6.49
N SER A 657 29.83 -10.57 6.03
CA SER A 657 31.06 -10.10 6.71
C SER A 657 30.97 -8.60 6.96
N LEU A 658 30.84 -8.20 8.23
CA LEU A 658 30.82 -6.79 8.63
C LEU A 658 32.11 -6.39 9.32
N ILE A 659 32.69 -5.28 8.88
CA ILE A 659 33.90 -4.70 9.46
C ILE A 659 33.60 -3.29 9.96
N PHE A 660 33.81 -3.05 11.24
CA PHE A 660 33.74 -1.72 11.85
C PHE A 660 35.15 -1.23 12.19
N ALA A 661 35.34 0.10 12.18
CA ALA A 661 36.52 0.72 12.76
C ALA A 661 36.60 0.48 14.28
N ASP A 662 37.77 0.74 14.87
CA ASP A 662 37.98 0.64 16.31
C ASP A 662 36.92 1.45 17.07
N SER A 663 36.12 0.76 17.87
CA SER A 663 34.97 1.31 18.58
C SER A 663 35.20 1.39 20.09
N SER A 664 36.43 1.15 20.56
CA SER A 664 36.82 1.20 21.98
C SER A 664 36.57 2.57 22.61
N ALA A 665 36.67 3.65 21.83
CA ALA A 665 36.40 5.02 22.27
C ALA A 665 34.90 5.41 22.23
N VAL A 666 34.02 4.53 21.74
CA VAL A 666 32.59 4.82 21.57
C VAL A 666 31.78 4.21 22.71
N ALA A 667 30.98 5.03 23.42
CA ALA A 667 30.16 4.54 24.51
C ALA A 667 29.05 3.59 24.04
N TRP A 668 28.90 2.44 24.71
CA TRP A 668 27.82 1.48 24.49
C TRP A 668 26.90 1.44 25.71
N PRO A 669 25.88 2.32 25.83
CA PRO A 669 24.89 2.20 26.90
C PRO A 669 23.95 0.99 26.73
N GLY A 670 23.74 0.50 25.50
CA GLY A 670 22.88 -0.64 25.19
C GLY A 670 23.59 -2.00 25.08
N THR A 671 22.83 -3.02 24.70
CA THR A 671 23.32 -4.39 24.41
C THR A 671 23.23 -4.70 22.92
N LEU A 672 24.10 -5.57 22.43
CA LEU A 672 24.15 -5.99 21.03
C LEU A 672 23.87 -7.49 20.93
N ASN A 673 22.76 -7.85 20.28
CA ASN A 673 22.50 -9.23 19.89
C ASN A 673 22.91 -9.44 18.42
N ILE A 674 23.75 -10.44 18.17
CA ILE A 674 24.17 -10.81 16.83
C ILE A 674 23.46 -12.10 16.46
N VAL A 675 22.71 -12.11 15.37
CA VAL A 675 21.99 -13.30 14.90
C VAL A 675 22.54 -13.77 13.57
N GLY A 676 22.52 -15.08 13.32
CA GLY A 676 23.04 -15.70 12.11
C GLY A 676 24.09 -16.78 12.38
N ASN A 677 24.67 -17.31 11.31
CA ASN A 677 25.63 -18.42 11.40
C ASN A 677 27.08 -17.91 11.41
N LEU A 678 27.68 -17.77 12.60
CA LEU A 678 29.09 -17.35 12.75
C LEU A 678 30.12 -18.35 12.23
N ALA A 679 29.73 -19.56 11.83
CA ALA A 679 30.67 -20.46 11.14
C ALA A 679 30.99 -19.96 9.72
N ASN A 680 30.06 -19.24 9.09
CA ASN A 680 30.17 -18.75 7.72
C ASN A 680 30.09 -17.22 7.63
N SER A 681 29.72 -16.55 8.71
CA SER A 681 29.63 -15.09 8.81
C SER A 681 30.68 -14.56 9.79
N SER A 682 31.14 -13.34 9.57
CA SER A 682 32.12 -12.70 10.44
C SER A 682 31.73 -11.27 10.81
N ILE A 683 32.11 -10.86 12.01
CA ILE A 683 32.04 -9.47 12.45
C ILE A 683 33.38 -9.08 13.07
N ARG A 684 33.91 -7.92 12.66
CA ARG A 684 35.22 -7.43 13.08
C ARG A 684 35.12 -6.01 13.62
N PHE A 685 35.88 -5.71 14.67
CA PHE A 685 36.02 -4.40 15.27
C PHE A 685 37.49 -3.98 15.29
N GLY A 686 37.83 -2.93 14.57
CA GLY A 686 39.21 -2.49 14.41
C GLY A 686 40.08 -3.50 13.66
N SER A 687 41.36 -3.53 14.03
CA SER A 687 42.38 -4.39 13.44
C SER A 687 43.21 -5.12 14.49
N SER A 688 42.70 -5.20 15.73
CA SER A 688 43.37 -5.85 16.86
C SER A 688 42.35 -6.29 17.91
N ALA A 689 42.80 -7.08 18.88
CA ALA A 689 41.99 -7.50 20.03
C ALA A 689 41.48 -6.34 20.91
N SER A 690 41.97 -5.11 20.69
CA SER A 690 41.58 -3.90 21.43
C SER A 690 40.50 -3.06 20.73
N GLY A 691 39.96 -3.53 19.59
CA GLY A 691 38.92 -2.79 18.85
C GLY A 691 37.61 -2.57 19.62
N LEU A 692 37.43 -3.27 20.75
CA LEU A 692 36.39 -3.05 21.76
C LEU A 692 37.01 -3.16 23.16
N LEU A 693 36.45 -2.41 24.12
CA LEU A 693 36.75 -2.55 25.54
C LEU A 693 36.09 -3.82 26.12
N PRO A 694 36.66 -4.43 27.18
CA PRO A 694 36.04 -5.55 27.88
C PRO A 694 34.59 -5.29 28.31
N ALA A 695 34.28 -4.06 28.75
CA ALA A 695 32.93 -3.65 29.13
C ALA A 695 31.94 -3.56 27.94
N GLN A 696 32.42 -3.44 26.71
CA GLN A 696 31.61 -3.50 25.49
C GLN A 696 31.39 -4.96 25.06
N LEU A 697 32.45 -5.79 25.12
CA LEU A 697 32.37 -7.23 24.85
C LEU A 697 31.37 -7.94 25.77
N ALA A 698 31.35 -7.57 27.06
CA ALA A 698 30.39 -8.06 28.04
C ALA A 698 28.92 -7.72 27.73
N LYS A 699 28.64 -6.92 26.68
CA LYS A 699 27.29 -6.53 26.24
C LYS A 699 26.88 -7.20 24.93
N ILE A 700 27.70 -8.11 24.40
CA ILE A 700 27.42 -8.86 23.19
C ILE A 700 26.83 -10.22 23.55
N SER A 701 25.74 -10.59 22.87
CA SER A 701 25.25 -11.96 22.77
C SER A 701 25.19 -12.38 21.31
N VAL A 702 25.25 -13.70 21.06
CA VAL A 702 25.12 -14.27 19.72
C VAL A 702 24.03 -15.34 19.74
N ASN A 703 23.05 -15.24 18.84
CA ASN A 703 21.91 -16.15 18.74
C ASN A 703 21.18 -16.36 20.07
N GLY A 704 21.11 -15.31 20.90
CA GLY A 704 20.51 -15.39 22.23
C GLY A 704 21.34 -16.13 23.27
N SER A 705 22.64 -16.35 23.03
CA SER A 705 23.59 -16.79 24.07
C SER A 705 23.64 -15.83 25.25
N GLY A 706 24.30 -16.25 26.34
CA GLY A 706 24.64 -15.36 27.44
C GLY A 706 25.44 -14.14 26.98
N LEU A 707 25.35 -13.05 27.75
CA LEU A 707 26.17 -11.86 27.52
C LEU A 707 27.62 -12.14 27.95
N GLY A 708 28.58 -11.80 27.09
CA GLY A 708 30.00 -11.84 27.44
C GLY A 708 30.74 -13.14 27.12
N ASP A 709 30.13 -14.06 26.37
CA ASP A 709 30.77 -15.33 25.96
C ASP A 709 31.78 -15.18 24.81
N TYR A 710 32.12 -13.95 24.40
CA TYR A 710 32.88 -13.67 23.18
C TYR A 710 34.05 -12.70 23.42
N SER A 711 35.14 -12.93 22.70
CA SER A 711 36.34 -12.09 22.69
C SER A 711 36.70 -11.64 21.26
N LEU A 712 37.66 -10.71 21.15
CA LEU A 712 38.27 -10.37 19.86
C LEU A 712 39.60 -11.12 19.70
N ASP A 713 39.81 -11.72 18.53
CA ASP A 713 41.11 -12.31 18.17
C ASP A 713 42.16 -11.23 17.79
N ALA A 714 43.34 -11.67 17.37
CA ALA A 714 44.44 -10.77 16.99
C ALA A 714 44.12 -9.86 15.80
N GLN A 715 43.10 -10.20 14.99
CA GLN A 715 42.64 -9.42 13.85
C GLN A 715 41.43 -8.53 14.20
N GLY A 716 40.93 -8.62 15.44
CA GLY A 716 39.74 -7.90 15.90
C GLY A 716 38.43 -8.59 15.55
N GLN A 717 38.46 -9.86 15.12
CA GLN A 717 37.26 -10.62 14.78
C GLN A 717 36.63 -11.20 16.05
N LEU A 718 35.30 -11.15 16.14
CA LEU A 718 34.55 -11.73 17.24
C LEU A 718 34.58 -13.25 17.18
N VAL A 719 35.06 -13.88 18.23
CA VAL A 719 35.18 -15.34 18.37
C VAL A 719 34.65 -15.78 19.72
N LEU A 720 34.21 -17.05 19.83
CA LEU A 720 33.77 -17.62 21.11
C LEU A 720 34.94 -17.62 22.10
N GLN A 721 34.71 -17.13 23.31
CA GLN A 721 35.67 -17.16 24.39
C GLN A 721 35.89 -18.62 24.80
N SER A 722 37.05 -19.21 24.49
CA SER A 722 37.46 -20.43 25.18
C SER A 722 37.66 -20.07 26.66
N GLY A 723 36.91 -20.71 27.57
CA GLY A 723 37.13 -20.56 29.01
C GLY A 723 38.57 -20.92 29.40
N PRO A 724 39.05 -20.52 30.60
CA PRO A 724 40.28 -21.10 31.12
C PRO A 724 40.17 -22.64 31.11
N PRO A 725 41.24 -23.40 30.84
CA PRO A 725 41.20 -24.85 30.88
C PRO A 725 40.62 -25.30 32.23
N ASP A 726 39.65 -26.21 32.21
CA ASP A 726 39.19 -26.87 33.43
C ASP A 726 40.38 -27.64 34.02
N THR A 727 40.72 -27.37 35.27
CA THR A 727 41.88 -27.98 35.95
C THR A 727 41.44 -28.83 37.15
N ILE A 728 40.15 -29.02 37.36
CA ILE A 728 39.61 -29.73 38.52
C ILE A 728 39.30 -31.16 38.09
N SER A 729 39.79 -32.14 38.85
CA SER A 729 39.48 -33.56 38.58
C SER A 729 38.09 -33.94 39.12
N PRO A 730 37.45 -34.98 38.56
CA PRO A 730 36.15 -35.46 39.03
C PRO A 730 36.11 -35.81 40.53
N THR A 731 34.94 -35.67 41.15
CA THR A 731 34.70 -36.05 42.56
C THR A 731 33.95 -37.38 42.62
N PRO A 732 34.38 -38.39 43.40
CA PRO A 732 35.44 -38.33 44.41
C PRO A 732 36.84 -38.33 43.79
N GLY A 733 37.74 -37.54 44.38
CA GLY A 733 39.13 -37.42 43.90
C GLY A 733 39.96 -38.71 44.02
N THR A 734 39.43 -39.74 44.70
CA THR A 734 39.92 -41.12 44.67
C THR A 734 38.73 -42.04 44.43
N MET A 735 38.81 -42.86 43.39
CA MET A 735 37.70 -43.75 43.05
C MET A 735 37.51 -44.86 44.07
N THR A 736 36.28 -45.36 44.16
CA THR A 736 35.89 -46.51 45.00
C THR A 736 34.96 -47.42 44.22
N TRP A 737 34.69 -48.62 44.73
CA TRP A 737 33.81 -49.60 44.09
C TRP A 737 32.39 -49.49 44.64
N ALA A 738 31.40 -49.30 43.76
CA ALA A 738 29.99 -49.49 44.10
C ALA A 738 29.64 -50.99 44.14
N ALA A 739 30.25 -51.77 43.23
CA ALA A 739 30.32 -53.22 43.29
C ALA A 739 31.75 -53.64 42.95
N VAL A 740 32.42 -54.27 43.92
CA VAL A 740 33.76 -54.83 43.71
C VAL A 740 33.73 -55.89 42.59
N PRO A 741 34.86 -56.14 41.90
CA PRO A 741 34.97 -57.24 40.94
C PRO A 741 34.40 -58.52 41.50
N ALA A 742 33.53 -59.17 40.73
CA ALA A 742 32.92 -60.45 41.05
C ALA A 742 32.82 -61.29 39.78
N ALA A 743 33.10 -62.59 39.89
CA ALA A 743 32.97 -63.52 38.77
C ALA A 743 31.50 -63.63 38.34
N SER A 744 31.25 -63.37 37.05
CA SER A 744 29.95 -63.54 36.41
C SER A 744 29.86 -64.84 35.61
N GLY A 745 30.98 -65.53 35.43
CA GLY A 745 31.10 -66.82 34.73
C GLY A 745 32.47 -67.46 34.94
N SER A 746 32.74 -68.56 34.21
CA SER A 746 34.06 -69.20 34.22
C SER A 746 35.10 -68.43 33.41
N ASP A 747 34.68 -67.41 32.66
CA ASP A 747 35.51 -66.61 31.76
C ASP A 747 35.21 -65.10 31.85
N SER A 748 34.48 -64.65 32.87
CA SER A 748 34.10 -63.25 33.01
C SER A 748 34.05 -62.74 34.44
N ILE A 749 34.46 -61.47 34.63
CA ILE A 749 34.36 -60.72 35.88
C ILE A 749 33.67 -59.38 35.60
N THR A 750 32.70 -59.03 36.42
CA THR A 750 31.95 -57.76 36.33
C THR A 750 32.22 -56.90 37.58
N MET A 751 32.37 -55.60 37.37
CA MET A 751 32.60 -54.59 38.42
C MET A 751 31.90 -53.28 38.10
N THR A 752 31.59 -52.51 39.16
CA THR A 752 30.99 -51.18 39.04
C THR A 752 31.70 -50.19 39.97
N ALA A 753 32.23 -49.10 39.41
CA ALA A 753 32.78 -47.98 40.16
C ALA A 753 31.68 -47.16 40.83
N THR A 754 32.01 -46.46 41.92
CA THR A 754 31.14 -45.38 42.43
C THR A 754 31.03 -44.26 41.39
N THR A 755 29.88 -43.61 41.33
CA THR A 755 29.66 -42.52 40.37
C THR A 755 30.53 -41.32 40.73
N ALA A 756 31.42 -40.94 39.80
CA ALA A 756 32.14 -39.68 39.84
C ALA A 756 31.36 -38.58 39.10
N ILE A 757 31.51 -37.35 39.59
CA ILE A 757 30.78 -36.16 39.14
C ILE A 757 31.80 -35.07 38.80
N ASP A 758 31.62 -34.49 37.63
CA ASP A 758 32.38 -33.34 37.16
C ASP A 758 31.49 -32.44 36.29
N ALA A 759 31.76 -31.14 36.25
CA ALA A 759 30.98 -30.17 35.47
C ALA A 759 31.13 -30.39 33.95
N SER A 760 32.28 -30.91 33.51
CA SER A 760 32.59 -31.24 32.12
C SER A 760 32.08 -32.63 31.71
N GLY A 761 31.55 -33.43 32.64
CA GLY A 761 31.19 -34.85 32.44
C GLY A 761 32.37 -35.79 32.67
N VAL A 762 32.10 -37.09 32.87
CA VAL A 762 33.09 -38.06 33.38
C VAL A 762 33.20 -39.31 32.51
N GLU A 763 34.41 -39.84 32.37
CA GLU A 763 34.72 -41.18 31.82
C GLU A 763 35.47 -42.02 32.86
N TYR A 764 35.38 -43.35 32.77
CA TYR A 764 35.99 -44.32 33.67
C TYR A 764 36.96 -45.23 32.91
N PHE A 765 38.04 -45.64 33.57
CA PHE A 765 39.01 -46.60 33.07
C PHE A 765 39.24 -47.68 34.13
N PHE A 766 38.88 -48.92 33.79
CA PHE A 766 39.12 -50.09 34.63
C PHE A 766 40.39 -50.78 34.14
N ASP A 767 41.40 -50.80 35.00
CA ASP A 767 42.76 -51.26 34.73
C ASP A 767 42.95 -52.65 35.33
N GLU A 768 43.24 -53.66 34.50
CA GLU A 768 43.56 -55.03 34.93
C GLU A 768 45.05 -55.10 35.28
N THR A 769 45.32 -55.35 36.56
CA THR A 769 46.66 -55.23 37.15
C THR A 769 47.24 -56.56 37.60
N SER A 770 46.52 -57.69 37.46
CA SER A 770 47.06 -59.00 37.84
C SER A 770 48.08 -59.52 36.84
N GLY A 771 48.01 -59.09 35.57
CA GLY A 771 48.91 -59.53 34.50
C GLY A 771 48.67 -60.98 34.07
N ASN A 772 47.56 -61.58 34.48
CA ASN A 772 47.16 -62.91 34.05
C ASN A 772 46.65 -62.87 32.60
N SER A 773 47.04 -63.86 31.80
CA SER A 773 46.57 -63.97 30.42
C SER A 773 45.04 -64.03 30.36
N GLY A 774 44.45 -63.31 29.41
CA GLY A 774 42.99 -63.24 29.21
C GLY A 774 42.34 -61.99 29.80
N GLY A 775 42.98 -61.33 30.79
CA GLY A 775 42.49 -60.07 31.36
C GLY A 775 42.73 -58.88 30.42
N THR A 776 41.79 -57.93 30.39
CA THR A 776 41.89 -56.72 29.55
C THR A 776 41.37 -55.47 30.23
N ASP A 777 42.04 -54.34 29.99
CA ASP A 777 41.59 -53.02 30.41
C ASP A 777 40.36 -52.58 29.60
N SER A 778 39.47 -51.79 30.21
CA SER A 778 38.24 -51.33 29.54
C SER A 778 38.47 -50.29 28.44
N GLY A 779 39.62 -49.61 28.45
CA GLY A 779 39.73 -48.28 27.85
C GLY A 779 38.89 -47.24 28.60
N TRP A 780 38.91 -45.98 28.15
CA TRP A 780 38.04 -44.94 28.71
C TRP A 780 36.61 -45.11 28.21
N GLN A 781 35.64 -45.17 29.12
CA GLN A 781 34.23 -45.39 28.81
C GLN A 781 33.31 -44.53 29.69
N ASP A 782 32.12 -44.19 29.18
CA ASP A 782 31.12 -43.42 29.94
C ASP A 782 30.46 -44.24 31.06
N SER A 783 30.42 -45.56 30.89
CA SER A 783 29.77 -46.47 31.84
C SER A 783 30.63 -46.67 33.10
N PRO A 784 30.07 -46.51 34.31
CA PRO A 784 30.75 -46.88 35.54
C PRO A 784 30.77 -48.39 35.79
N THR A 785 30.27 -49.22 34.86
CA THR A 785 30.29 -50.68 34.93
C THR A 785 31.12 -51.25 33.78
N TYR A 786 32.00 -52.19 34.11
CA TYR A 786 32.80 -52.94 33.15
C TYR A 786 32.65 -54.45 33.40
N THR A 787 32.59 -55.22 32.31
CA THR A 787 32.65 -56.68 32.34
C THR A 787 33.80 -57.12 31.46
N ASP A 788 34.84 -57.67 32.09
CA ASP A 788 35.98 -58.25 31.39
C ASP A 788 35.64 -59.71 31.06
N THR A 789 35.88 -60.11 29.81
CA THR A 789 35.45 -61.41 29.25
C THR A 789 36.58 -62.06 28.48
N GLY A 790 36.58 -63.40 28.37
CA GLY A 790 37.71 -64.15 27.79
C GLY A 790 38.80 -64.45 28.83
N LEU A 791 38.44 -64.38 30.11
CA LEU A 791 39.29 -64.70 31.23
C LEU A 791 39.52 -66.22 31.33
N ASN A 792 40.65 -66.62 31.88
CA ASN A 792 40.92 -68.01 32.21
C ASN A 792 40.07 -68.45 33.41
N SER A 793 39.51 -69.65 33.36
CA SER A 793 38.75 -70.23 34.48
C SER A 793 39.60 -70.48 35.73
N GLY A 794 38.98 -70.37 36.91
CA GLY A 794 39.65 -70.54 38.21
C GLY A 794 40.80 -69.55 38.48
N THR A 795 40.91 -68.47 37.72
CA THR A 795 42.04 -67.53 37.77
C THR A 795 41.62 -66.22 38.43
N THR A 796 42.46 -65.70 39.32
CA THR A 796 42.21 -64.45 40.05
C THR A 796 42.70 -63.23 39.25
N TYR A 797 41.79 -62.32 38.90
CA TYR A 797 42.11 -61.04 38.26
C TYR A 797 41.96 -59.89 39.24
N THR A 798 42.74 -58.83 39.07
CA THR A 798 42.79 -57.69 40.01
C THR A 798 42.61 -56.39 39.26
N TYR A 799 41.59 -55.62 39.61
CA TYR A 799 41.24 -54.38 38.92
C TYR A 799 41.45 -53.16 39.81
N THR A 800 41.85 -52.04 39.20
CA THR A 800 41.66 -50.68 39.74
C THR A 800 40.74 -49.89 38.83
N VAL A 801 40.13 -48.80 39.32
CA VAL A 801 39.38 -47.87 38.46
C VAL A 801 39.86 -46.43 38.68
N THR A 802 40.07 -45.70 37.59
CA THR A 802 40.24 -44.24 37.58
C THR A 802 39.08 -43.58 36.84
N ALA A 803 38.78 -42.33 37.18
CA ALA A 803 37.87 -41.49 36.42
C ALA A 803 38.61 -40.26 35.88
N ARG A 804 38.13 -39.68 34.79
CA ARG A 804 38.62 -38.40 34.26
C ARG A 804 37.47 -37.52 33.81
N ASP A 805 37.66 -36.22 33.80
CA ASP A 805 36.71 -35.32 33.17
C ASP A 805 36.80 -35.36 31.63
N LYS A 806 35.77 -34.85 30.95
CA LYS A 806 35.74 -34.70 29.48
C LYS A 806 36.22 -33.32 29.00
N SER A 807 36.92 -32.57 29.86
CA SER A 807 37.54 -31.31 29.43
C SER A 807 38.72 -31.59 28.49
N PRO A 808 39.21 -30.59 27.73
CA PRO A 808 40.43 -30.73 26.94
C PRO A 808 41.68 -31.12 27.74
N ALA A 809 41.70 -30.83 29.05
CA ALA A 809 42.80 -31.17 29.96
C ALA A 809 42.71 -32.60 30.51
N GLN A 810 41.54 -33.25 30.42
CA GLN A 810 41.29 -34.64 30.83
C GLN A 810 41.83 -34.94 32.24
N ASN A 811 41.48 -34.13 33.24
CA ASN A 811 42.05 -34.26 34.57
C ASN A 811 41.55 -35.57 35.21
N THR A 812 42.48 -36.38 35.71
CA THR A 812 42.19 -37.72 36.25
C THR A 812 42.08 -37.72 37.77
N THR A 813 41.21 -38.55 38.32
CA THR A 813 41.19 -38.90 39.75
C THR A 813 42.37 -39.81 40.10
N SER A 814 42.59 -40.03 41.39
CA SER A 814 43.41 -41.15 41.86
C SER A 814 42.68 -42.48 41.64
N ALA A 815 43.44 -43.55 41.38
CA ALA A 815 42.89 -44.89 41.20
C ALA A 815 42.26 -45.43 42.49
N SER A 816 41.27 -46.30 42.36
CA SER A 816 40.72 -47.03 43.49
C SER A 816 41.75 -47.96 44.12
N ALA A 817 41.48 -48.41 45.34
CA ALA A 817 42.19 -49.57 45.89
C ALA A 817 42.00 -50.79 44.94
N PRO A 818 43.05 -51.58 44.69
CA PRO A 818 42.95 -52.81 43.92
C PRO A 818 41.94 -53.78 44.55
N SER A 819 41.15 -54.43 43.71
CA SER A 819 40.19 -55.43 44.15
C SER A 819 40.18 -56.62 43.20
N SER A 820 40.07 -57.83 43.74
CA SER A 820 40.27 -59.06 42.97
C SER A 820 39.05 -59.98 43.01
N ALA A 821 38.82 -60.69 41.90
CA ALA A 821 37.86 -61.79 41.81
C ALA A 821 38.47 -62.97 41.09
N THR A 822 38.00 -64.18 41.43
CA THR A 822 38.43 -65.43 40.79
C THR A 822 37.27 -65.96 39.96
N THR A 823 37.48 -66.15 38.65
CA THR A 823 36.51 -66.77 37.75
C THR A 823 36.09 -68.14 38.26
N SER A 824 34.85 -68.55 38.00
CA SER A 824 34.38 -69.86 38.43
C SER A 824 35.07 -70.99 37.65
N MET A 825 35.12 -72.20 38.21
CA MET A 825 35.53 -73.39 37.47
C MET A 825 34.37 -73.93 36.63
N PRO A 826 34.58 -74.35 35.37
CA PRO A 826 33.55 -75.02 34.58
C PRO A 826 33.19 -76.40 35.20
N PRO A 827 31.95 -76.88 35.04
CA PRO A 827 31.50 -78.16 35.59
C PRO A 827 32.19 -79.36 34.90
N ALA A 828 32.71 -80.31 35.68
CA ALA A 828 33.43 -81.49 35.17
C ALA A 828 32.47 -82.61 34.68
N PHE A 829 32.79 -83.24 33.54
CA PHE A 829 32.19 -84.52 33.09
C PHE A 829 33.30 -85.54 32.73
N THR A 830 33.17 -86.76 33.23
CA THR A 830 34.09 -87.89 32.98
C THR A 830 33.50 -88.82 31.92
N VAL A 831 34.27 -89.18 30.87
CA VAL A 831 33.84 -90.15 29.86
C VAL A 831 34.93 -91.22 29.62
N TRP A 832 34.74 -92.36 30.31
CA TRP A 832 35.09 -93.76 29.92
C TRP A 832 36.53 -94.30 30.15
N ASN A 833 36.57 -95.43 30.88
CA ASN A 833 37.72 -96.35 31.00
C ASN A 833 37.82 -97.23 29.73
N VAL A 834 39.01 -97.36 29.15
CA VAL A 834 39.26 -98.33 28.06
C VAL A 834 40.00 -99.55 28.62
N GLN A 835 39.34 -100.71 28.63
CA GLN A 835 39.97 -102.00 28.97
C GLN A 835 40.28 -102.76 27.67
N LEU A 836 41.56 -102.98 27.38
CA LEU A 836 42.02 -103.74 26.20
C LEU A 836 42.06 -105.23 26.53
N ALA A 837 41.37 -106.07 25.75
CA ALA A 837 41.42 -107.53 25.85
C ALA A 837 42.00 -108.14 24.56
N SER A 838 42.92 -109.10 24.69
CA SER A 838 43.33 -109.97 23.57
C SER A 838 42.64 -111.33 23.67
N GLN A 839 42.03 -111.79 22.59
CA GLN A 839 42.32 -113.14 22.10
C GLN A 839 42.86 -113.03 20.66
N SER A 840 43.85 -113.86 20.38
CA SER A 840 45.11 -113.50 19.73
C SER A 840 45.06 -113.39 18.20
N GLY A 841 45.61 -112.31 17.64
CA GLY A 841 45.72 -112.12 16.21
C GLY A 841 44.43 -111.60 15.57
N ASN A 842 44.24 -110.28 15.57
CA ASN A 842 43.70 -109.54 14.42
C ASN A 842 43.82 -108.03 14.68
N GLN A 843 43.96 -107.31 13.58
CA GLN A 843 43.95 -105.86 13.46
C GLN A 843 42.60 -105.30 13.96
N ILE A 844 42.62 -104.34 14.89
CA ILE A 844 41.40 -103.70 15.40
C ILE A 844 40.96 -102.60 14.43
N THR A 845 39.94 -102.89 13.64
CA THR A 845 39.08 -101.90 12.96
C THR A 845 37.67 -102.07 13.51
N THR A 846 37.17 -101.14 14.32
CA THR A 846 35.79 -101.20 14.83
C THR A 846 34.87 -100.37 13.95
N THR A 847 34.33 -101.03 12.93
CA THR A 847 33.02 -100.72 12.35
C THR A 847 32.00 -101.53 13.13
N ASP A 848 31.46 -101.02 14.24
CA ASP A 848 30.08 -101.36 14.61
C ASP A 848 29.49 -100.50 15.73
N ASN A 849 28.21 -100.20 15.52
CA ASN A 849 27.32 -99.49 16.41
C ASN A 849 26.88 -100.40 17.57
N PHE A 850 27.05 -99.87 18.78
CA PHE A 850 26.24 -99.97 19.99
C PHE A 850 24.96 -100.83 19.97
N ILE A 851 24.68 -101.55 21.08
CA ILE A 851 23.39 -101.55 21.82
C ILE A 851 23.43 -102.57 22.99
N GLY A 852 22.85 -102.19 24.13
CA GLY A 852 22.57 -103.09 25.25
C GLY A 852 22.24 -102.33 26.55
N ALA A 853 21.00 -102.28 27.03
CA ALA A 853 19.82 -103.01 26.55
C ALA A 853 18.54 -102.34 27.08
N ALA A 854 17.37 -102.44 26.45
CA ALA A 854 16.85 -103.42 25.50
C ALA A 854 15.76 -102.79 24.61
N THR A 855 15.17 -103.58 23.71
CA THR A 855 13.77 -103.50 23.20
C THR A 855 12.89 -102.41 23.84
N GLU A 856 12.11 -101.58 23.15
CA GLU A 856 11.82 -101.37 21.72
C GLU A 856 10.91 -100.11 21.68
N ASN A 857 11.03 -99.29 20.62
CA ASN A 857 9.93 -98.72 19.82
C ASN A 857 10.27 -97.32 19.27
N THR A 858 9.82 -97.21 18.03
CA THR A 858 10.05 -96.32 16.91
C THR A 858 9.48 -94.89 17.01
N ALA A 859 9.95 -94.07 16.07
CA ALA A 859 9.45 -92.77 15.60
C ALA A 859 9.88 -91.52 16.39
N ASN A 860 10.47 -90.57 15.63
CA ASN A 860 10.97 -89.24 16.04
C ASN A 860 12.17 -89.30 17.01
N SER A 861 13.36 -88.80 16.71
CA SER A 861 13.65 -87.50 16.11
C SER A 861 15.12 -87.41 15.68
N THR A 862 15.38 -86.83 14.52
CA THR A 862 16.63 -86.15 14.20
C THR A 862 16.86 -84.99 15.18
N TRP A 863 18.05 -84.85 15.76
CA TRP A 863 18.65 -83.55 16.09
C TRP A 863 20.15 -83.62 15.79
N ASN A 864 20.56 -83.07 14.66
CA ASN A 864 21.00 -81.68 14.46
C ASN A 864 22.37 -81.39 15.07
N ARG A 865 23.25 -80.95 14.18
CA ARG A 865 24.55 -80.32 14.45
C ARG A 865 24.45 -79.36 15.63
N VAL A 866 25.06 -79.69 16.77
CA VAL A 866 25.49 -78.66 17.71
C VAL A 866 26.75 -78.06 17.12
N ALA A 867 26.63 -76.78 16.77
CA ALA A 867 27.58 -76.04 15.97
C ALA A 867 28.94 -75.91 16.66
N SER A 868 29.99 -75.95 15.84
CA SER A 868 31.21 -75.12 15.95
C SER A 868 31.76 -74.85 17.35
N LEU A 869 32.20 -75.90 18.06
CA LEU A 869 33.07 -75.71 19.23
C LEU A 869 34.51 -76.10 18.87
N PRO A 870 35.49 -75.19 19.04
CA PRO A 870 36.90 -75.50 18.81
C PRO A 870 37.38 -76.47 19.91
N GLN A 871 37.83 -77.66 19.51
CA GLN A 871 38.40 -78.62 20.46
C GLN A 871 39.85 -78.23 20.77
N THR A 872 40.17 -78.00 22.05
CA THR A 872 41.44 -77.40 22.51
C THR A 872 42.45 -78.39 23.08
N GLY A 873 42.12 -79.68 23.26
CA GLY A 873 43.17 -80.66 23.60
C GLY A 873 42.71 -82.09 23.88
N MET A 874 43.62 -83.04 23.67
CA MET A 874 43.49 -84.44 24.04
C MET A 874 44.68 -84.83 24.94
N VAL A 875 44.43 -85.49 26.07
CA VAL A 875 45.47 -86.03 26.97
C VAL A 875 45.26 -87.54 27.11
N LEU A 876 46.32 -88.33 26.91
CA LEU A 876 46.33 -89.77 27.19
C LEU A 876 47.13 -90.02 28.48
N LYS A 877 46.51 -90.58 29.51
CA LYS A 877 47.18 -90.95 30.77
C LYS A 877 47.17 -92.47 30.95
N ARG A 878 48.23 -93.04 31.53
CA ARG A 878 48.16 -94.41 32.10
C ARG A 878 47.50 -94.32 33.47
N SER A 879 46.55 -95.20 33.75
CA SER A 879 45.83 -95.19 35.05
C SER A 879 46.73 -95.54 36.26
N SER A 880 48.00 -95.92 36.04
CA SER A 880 49.02 -96.20 37.05
C SER A 880 49.91 -95.01 37.47
N GLY A 881 49.82 -93.86 36.80
CA GLY A 881 50.58 -92.65 37.15
C GLY A 881 52.06 -92.61 36.74
N ASP A 882 52.57 -93.60 35.98
CA ASP A 882 53.95 -93.62 35.44
C ASP A 882 53.99 -93.31 33.93
N ASN A 883 54.60 -92.18 33.54
CA ASN A 883 54.71 -91.75 32.14
C ASN A 883 56.06 -92.11 31.47
N THR A 884 56.64 -93.28 31.76
CA THR A 884 57.87 -93.72 31.08
C THR A 884 57.56 -94.56 29.83
N GLY A 885 57.98 -94.07 28.65
CA GLY A 885 58.16 -94.88 27.44
C GLY A 885 57.14 -94.76 26.30
N VAL A 886 56.29 -93.72 26.23
CA VAL A 886 55.43 -93.46 25.06
C VAL A 886 56.04 -92.35 24.20
N THR A 887 56.30 -92.63 22.92
CA THR A 887 56.72 -91.62 21.93
C THR A 887 55.60 -91.41 20.92
N LEU A 888 55.11 -90.18 20.80
CA LEU A 888 54.17 -89.76 19.77
C LEU A 888 54.97 -89.13 18.61
N ASP A 889 54.89 -89.69 17.40
CA ASP A 889 55.54 -89.15 16.20
C ASP A 889 54.48 -88.57 15.26
N PHE A 890 54.58 -87.27 14.97
CA PHE A 890 53.74 -86.55 14.01
C PHE A 890 54.63 -86.15 12.82
N SER A 891 54.60 -86.90 11.72
CA SER A 891 55.36 -86.55 10.51
C SER A 891 54.51 -85.72 9.55
N GLY A 892 54.65 -84.39 9.64
CA GLY A 892 54.11 -83.45 8.65
C GLY A 892 53.95 -82.01 9.14
N GLY A 893 55.05 -81.25 9.21
CA GLY A 893 55.03 -79.79 9.44
C GLY A 893 55.57 -79.36 10.81
N SER A 894 56.66 -78.60 10.80
CA SER A 894 57.63 -78.38 11.89
C SER A 894 57.10 -77.89 13.23
N ILE A 895 57.17 -78.74 14.26
CA ILE A 895 57.63 -78.40 15.62
C ILE A 895 58.57 -79.53 16.06
N GLY A 896 59.80 -79.20 16.44
CA GLY A 896 60.89 -80.15 16.67
C GLY A 896 60.66 -81.12 17.82
N THR A 897 61.34 -82.26 17.75
CA THR A 897 61.46 -83.30 18.79
C THR A 897 61.67 -82.67 20.17
N GLN A 898 60.68 -82.81 21.06
CA GLN A 898 60.78 -82.45 22.47
C GLN A 898 60.76 -83.74 23.29
N ASN A 899 61.93 -84.21 23.72
CA ASN A 899 62.03 -85.20 24.79
C ASN A 899 61.73 -84.47 26.11
N VAL A 900 60.62 -84.81 26.76
CA VAL A 900 60.24 -84.24 28.06
C VAL A 900 60.13 -85.37 29.09
N LEU A 901 61.08 -85.40 30.02
CA LEU A 901 60.97 -86.19 31.25
C LEU A 901 60.31 -85.30 32.32
N THR A 902 59.10 -85.71 32.74
CA THR A 902 58.29 -85.26 33.89
C THR A 902 57.43 -83.99 33.75
N GLY A 903 56.14 -84.11 34.14
CA GLY A 903 55.13 -83.05 34.23
C GLY A 903 53.98 -83.17 33.22
N ASP A 904 52.73 -82.97 33.68
CA ASP A 904 51.54 -82.83 32.82
C ASP A 904 51.75 -81.63 31.87
N LYS A 905 51.71 -81.86 30.55
CA LYS A 905 51.71 -80.78 29.55
C LYS A 905 50.48 -80.89 28.64
N ILE A 906 49.82 -79.75 28.51
CA ILE A 906 48.70 -79.47 27.60
C ILE A 906 49.28 -79.25 26.19
N PHE A 907 48.74 -79.94 25.17
CA PHE A 907 49.07 -79.66 23.78
C PHE A 907 48.05 -78.69 23.17
N ASN A 908 48.45 -77.44 22.96
CA ASN A 908 47.73 -76.51 22.09
C ASN A 908 48.28 -76.65 20.66
N SER A 909 47.71 -77.53 19.85
CA SER A 909 47.90 -77.47 18.40
C SER A 909 46.57 -77.12 17.72
N ARG A 910 46.46 -75.90 17.21
CA ARG A 910 45.33 -75.45 16.40
C ARG A 910 45.41 -76.17 15.04
N VAL A 911 44.59 -77.18 14.81
CA VAL A 911 44.43 -77.76 13.47
C VAL A 911 43.52 -76.82 12.67
N GLY A 912 44.14 -75.95 11.87
CA GLY A 912 43.40 -75.09 10.95
C GLY A 912 42.79 -75.91 9.81
N GLY A 913 41.46 -75.81 9.67
CA GLY A 913 40.70 -76.01 8.42
C GLY A 913 41.00 -77.23 7.54
N GLY A 914 40.11 -78.22 7.58
CA GLY A 914 39.72 -78.98 6.37
C GLY A 914 40.46 -80.27 6.02
N SER A 915 41.33 -80.82 6.86
CA SER A 915 41.95 -82.14 6.60
C SER A 915 41.71 -83.11 7.74
N THR A 916 41.33 -84.35 7.42
CA THR A 916 41.25 -85.47 8.37
C THR A 916 42.64 -85.81 8.87
N SER A 917 42.96 -85.43 10.11
CA SER A 917 44.16 -85.89 10.80
C SER A 917 43.92 -87.28 11.37
N THR A 918 44.76 -88.26 11.01
CA THR A 918 44.71 -89.61 11.59
C THR A 918 45.64 -89.69 12.80
N LEU A 919 45.10 -89.89 14.00
CA LEU A 919 45.90 -90.15 15.21
C LEU A 919 46.30 -91.62 15.22
N THR A 920 47.60 -91.92 15.03
CA THR A 920 48.13 -93.29 15.13
C THR A 920 48.90 -93.45 16.43
N LEU A 921 48.39 -94.27 17.34
CA LEU A 921 49.07 -94.60 18.61
C LEU A 921 49.99 -95.81 18.39
N LYS A 922 51.31 -95.63 18.53
CA LYS A 922 52.30 -96.72 18.45
C LYS A 922 52.94 -96.98 19.81
N GLY A 923 53.25 -98.24 20.11
CA GLY A 923 53.96 -98.63 21.33
C GLY A 923 53.09 -98.78 22.59
N LEU A 924 51.76 -98.86 22.45
CA LEU A 924 50.90 -99.21 23.59
C LEU A 924 51.11 -100.66 24.01
N SER A 925 51.33 -100.88 25.29
CA SER A 925 51.40 -102.23 25.86
C SER A 925 50.01 -102.70 26.22
N MET A 926 49.68 -103.94 25.86
CA MET A 926 48.40 -104.59 26.23
C MET A 926 48.25 -104.83 27.74
N ALA A 927 49.30 -104.59 28.53
CA ALA A 927 49.30 -104.79 29.98
C ALA A 927 48.79 -103.58 30.80
N ASN A 928 48.39 -102.48 30.17
CA ASN A 928 48.04 -101.23 30.84
C ASN A 928 46.65 -100.71 30.46
N SER A 929 45.98 -100.03 31.40
CA SER A 929 44.80 -99.21 31.15
C SER A 929 45.20 -97.78 30.80
N TYR A 930 44.50 -97.20 29.83
CA TYR A 930 44.75 -95.84 29.33
C TYR A 930 43.46 -95.03 29.38
N ASP A 931 43.55 -93.82 29.90
CA ASP A 931 42.45 -92.86 29.95
C ASP A 931 42.67 -91.79 28.88
N LEU A 932 41.69 -91.62 27.99
CA LEU A 932 41.67 -90.56 27.00
C LEU A 932 40.77 -89.43 27.49
N VAL A 933 41.38 -88.33 27.91
CA VAL A 933 40.68 -87.14 28.38
C VAL A 933 40.63 -86.14 27.24
N VAL A 934 39.41 -85.74 26.85
CA VAL A 934 39.17 -84.71 25.84
C VAL A 934 38.65 -83.46 26.55
N TYR A 935 39.32 -82.34 26.31
CA TYR A 935 38.86 -81.04 26.80
C TYR A 935 38.08 -80.34 25.69
N SER A 936 36.88 -79.87 26.02
CA SER A 936 36.13 -78.88 25.26
C SER A 936 35.86 -77.69 26.17
N ASP A 937 35.97 -76.47 25.64
CA ASP A 937 35.34 -75.32 26.29
C ASP A 937 33.81 -75.47 26.29
#